data_AF-A0A485L4G5-F1
#
_entry.id   AF-A0A485L4G5-F1
#
_cell.length_a   1.000
_cell.length_b   1.000
_cell.length_c   1.000
_cell.angle_alpha   90.00
_cell.angle_beta   90.00
_cell.angle_gamma   90.00
#
_symmetry.space_group_name_H-M   'P 1'
#
loop_
_entity.id
_entity.type
_entity.pdbx_description
1 polymer ?
#
loop_
_entity_poly.entity_id
_entity_poly.type
_entity_poly.pdbx_seq_one_letter_code
_entity_poly.pdbx_strand_id
1 'polypeptide(L)'
;MAESNENGVLGEKERVIVLLNETAKAFQLEVASLQQELTRATMQLLQKDALITDLRQHVQDLENVYADQNKGSQGLQSQLDVQMAAVAEIQDQLRNSDAEFEALRATFEAKDTELKGKTIECRNLNVQLVGLENEVDRLNVVVRRQDKQLLEKAESVPKMADACLSARDYSENQLISLRDDAIQAKAKELSLVTAANDALRAQLDAVETELEHLQQTLSNKDMDIYRKAKRIDKLERQVEKLEAAVKQSEGRELAMELSTKQNTQLLQCLQSEEIKTEALRQQVDALTKDLEHVQEQSTQIRSEAAVVEIDVQLKTKTLERQSANLNASLDKLQKEREKMRDEMTELRSKARLEAETMQGELVQRRNKQYEITLKLHETESQLHTFRSQNELLDEELQATRARMNELERLYGESKRWKEEMLRSSELLKSEHSQLQRTHANESKLHDVEKTALLNQLKEVERFVKIQAQEAEKKDELKQGFRTEAEKMGREIHDLHDRIHALVAEVNRETRLRVGVEMELKMAQDQLHLLHTNSHDLLAGCHAQHKKLEDDKERVLKQLAQLEYEYKREHHGKTQLLQLYFTVGDRHQGNLVECWLSDSDLPTVVRGIQGLEKPLEALDLRSNRITDNGVKYLLQLLKSRNPKLALNLQENYISPQGVRQLASGLEALGHTIVIHEGRIEAGELVVDTSNNKDAAILVYVPPPVKSKPKKAKDKIPAKPDPLQDIYGVDLVQTLMEKSTPQKKETKNQTNQSPRGPLSPRAASLPKL
;
A
#
# COMPACT_ATOMS: atom_id res chain seq x y z
N MET A 1 35.35 -76.63 -77.47
CA MET A 1 34.01 -76.40 -76.88
C MET A 1 34.03 -76.17 -75.36
N ALA A 2 35.14 -76.32 -74.65
CA ALA A 2 35.24 -75.89 -73.24
C ALA A 2 35.53 -74.39 -73.11
N GLU A 3 36.63 -73.93 -73.73
CA GLU A 3 37.16 -72.55 -73.61
C GLU A 3 36.16 -71.45 -74.04
N SER A 4 35.27 -71.75 -74.98
CA SER A 4 34.20 -70.84 -75.41
C SER A 4 33.16 -70.54 -74.33
N ASN A 5 33.00 -71.44 -73.35
CA ASN A 5 32.04 -71.30 -72.26
C ASN A 5 32.66 -70.58 -71.05
N GLU A 6 33.96 -70.81 -70.78
CA GLU A 6 34.68 -70.11 -69.70
C GLU A 6 34.80 -68.61 -69.96
N ASN A 7 35.06 -68.20 -71.22
CA ASN A 7 35.10 -66.78 -71.59
C ASN A 7 33.73 -66.08 -71.42
N GLY A 8 32.62 -66.79 -71.64
CA GLY A 8 31.28 -66.28 -71.35
C GLY A 8 31.07 -66.06 -69.85
N VAL A 9 31.37 -67.07 -69.04
CA VAL A 9 31.25 -67.02 -67.57
C VAL A 9 32.20 -65.98 -66.94
N LEU A 10 33.37 -65.73 -67.53
CA LEU A 10 34.26 -64.64 -67.12
C LEU A 10 33.64 -63.27 -67.41
N GLY A 11 33.14 -63.03 -68.63
CA GLY A 11 32.48 -61.76 -68.98
C GLY A 11 31.21 -61.49 -68.17
N GLU A 12 30.46 -62.51 -67.78
CA GLU A 12 29.32 -62.36 -66.85
C GLU A 12 29.77 -62.02 -65.43
N LYS A 13 30.83 -62.66 -64.91
CA LYS A 13 31.42 -62.31 -63.61
C LYS A 13 31.94 -60.88 -63.57
N GLU A 14 32.61 -60.42 -64.63
CA GLU A 14 33.07 -59.03 -64.75
C GLU A 14 31.90 -58.04 -64.74
N ARG A 15 30.81 -58.32 -65.47
CA ARG A 15 29.59 -57.49 -65.42
C ARG A 15 28.96 -57.44 -64.03
N VAL A 16 28.90 -58.58 -63.32
CA VAL A 16 28.39 -58.63 -61.94
C VAL A 16 29.31 -57.82 -61.00
N ILE A 17 30.63 -57.90 -61.17
CA ILE A 17 31.59 -57.10 -60.40
C ILE A 17 31.43 -55.60 -60.69
N VAL A 18 31.19 -55.19 -61.93
CA VAL A 18 30.89 -53.78 -62.27
C VAL A 18 29.60 -53.31 -61.60
N LEU A 19 28.51 -54.06 -61.72
CA LEU A 19 27.22 -53.72 -61.09
C LEU A 19 27.30 -53.67 -59.55
N LEU A 20 28.09 -54.56 -58.93
CA LEU A 20 28.35 -54.53 -57.49
C LEU A 20 29.18 -53.30 -57.08
N ASN A 21 30.14 -52.86 -57.91
CA ASN A 21 30.88 -51.62 -57.66
C ASN A 21 30.04 -50.36 -57.89
N GLU A 22 29.12 -50.37 -58.85
CA GLU A 22 28.19 -49.25 -59.12
C GLU A 22 27.14 -49.12 -58.01
N THR A 23 26.55 -50.23 -57.57
CA THR A 23 25.63 -50.23 -56.41
C THR A 23 26.36 -49.89 -55.10
N ALA A 24 27.58 -50.36 -54.88
CA ALA A 24 28.39 -49.94 -53.73
C ALA A 24 28.69 -48.42 -53.74
N LYS A 25 28.98 -47.83 -54.91
CA LYS A 25 29.13 -46.37 -55.06
C LYS A 25 27.82 -45.62 -54.80
N ALA A 26 26.69 -46.15 -55.26
CA ALA A 26 25.37 -45.56 -54.98
C ALA A 26 25.09 -45.55 -53.47
N PHE A 27 25.30 -46.67 -52.77
CA PHE A 27 25.18 -46.72 -51.31
C PHE A 27 26.17 -45.80 -50.59
N GLN A 28 27.41 -45.65 -51.08
CA GLN A 28 28.37 -44.69 -50.50
C GLN A 28 27.90 -43.23 -50.64
N LEU A 29 27.30 -42.86 -51.78
CA LEU A 29 26.72 -41.53 -52.00
C LEU A 29 25.47 -41.29 -51.13
N GLU A 30 24.61 -42.29 -51.00
CA GLU A 30 23.40 -42.22 -50.16
C GLU A 30 23.77 -42.11 -48.66
N VAL A 31 24.73 -42.89 -48.19
CA VAL A 31 25.28 -42.79 -46.82
C VAL A 31 25.94 -41.42 -46.59
N ALA A 32 26.68 -40.88 -47.56
CA ALA A 32 27.25 -39.53 -47.46
C ALA A 32 26.16 -38.44 -47.38
N SER A 33 25.08 -38.57 -48.15
CA SER A 33 23.92 -37.68 -48.09
C SER A 33 23.25 -37.73 -46.71
N LEU A 34 23.00 -38.93 -46.18
CA LEU A 34 22.41 -39.12 -44.85
C LEU A 34 23.32 -38.60 -43.73
N GLN A 35 24.65 -38.69 -43.87
CA GLN A 35 25.61 -38.08 -42.94
C GLN A 35 25.57 -36.54 -43.02
N GLN A 36 25.38 -35.95 -44.20
CA GLN A 36 25.23 -34.51 -44.38
C GLN A 36 23.89 -34.00 -43.79
N GLU A 37 22.81 -34.76 -43.94
CA GLU A 37 21.53 -34.45 -43.31
C GLU A 37 21.57 -34.60 -41.79
N LEU A 38 22.20 -35.67 -41.28
CA LEU A 38 22.39 -35.89 -39.85
C LEU A 38 23.19 -34.75 -39.21
N THR A 39 24.33 -34.37 -39.78
CA THR A 39 25.15 -33.26 -39.27
C THR A 39 24.41 -31.92 -39.34
N ARG A 40 23.64 -31.66 -40.40
CA ARG A 40 22.75 -30.48 -40.48
C ARG A 40 21.69 -30.49 -39.37
N ALA A 41 21.05 -31.63 -39.10
CA ALA A 41 20.07 -31.77 -38.03
C ALA A 41 20.71 -31.59 -36.65
N THR A 42 21.90 -32.14 -36.40
CA THR A 42 22.66 -31.96 -35.15
C THR A 42 23.00 -30.50 -34.91
N MET A 43 23.45 -29.77 -35.95
CA MET A 43 23.72 -28.32 -35.85
C MET A 43 22.46 -27.51 -35.53
N GLN A 44 21.31 -27.86 -36.11
CA GLN A 44 20.02 -27.24 -35.78
C GLN A 44 19.53 -27.57 -34.36
N LEU A 45 19.90 -28.73 -33.82
CA LEU A 45 19.60 -29.12 -32.44
C LEU A 45 20.43 -28.27 -31.46
N LEU A 46 21.74 -28.20 -31.67
CA LEU A 46 22.65 -27.34 -30.87
C LEU A 46 22.25 -25.86 -30.89
N GLN A 47 21.78 -25.34 -32.02
CA GLN A 47 21.26 -23.97 -32.12
C GLN A 47 19.96 -23.77 -31.29
N LYS A 48 19.10 -24.78 -31.20
CA LYS A 48 17.90 -24.74 -30.35
C LYS A 48 18.24 -24.88 -28.88
N ASP A 49 19.20 -25.74 -28.53
CA ASP A 49 19.65 -25.93 -27.15
C ASP A 49 20.27 -24.64 -26.59
N ALA A 50 21.09 -23.94 -27.38
CA ALA A 50 21.64 -22.63 -27.02
C ALA A 50 20.53 -21.59 -26.77
N LEU A 51 19.53 -21.51 -27.67
CA LEU A 51 18.39 -20.61 -27.51
C LEU A 51 17.51 -21.00 -26.31
N ILE A 52 17.41 -22.28 -25.96
CA ILE A 52 16.74 -22.76 -24.75
C ILE A 52 17.52 -22.38 -23.49
N THR A 53 18.87 -22.40 -23.50
CA THR A 53 19.66 -21.88 -22.37
C THR A 53 19.52 -20.38 -22.20
N ASP A 54 19.53 -19.60 -23.29
CA ASP A 54 19.34 -18.14 -23.24
C ASP A 54 17.94 -17.77 -22.70
N LEU A 55 16.89 -18.48 -23.14
CA LEU A 55 15.54 -18.28 -22.61
C LEU A 55 15.41 -18.68 -21.13
N ARG A 56 16.09 -19.74 -20.68
CA ARG A 56 16.14 -20.11 -19.26
C ARG A 56 16.86 -19.06 -18.41
N GLN A 57 18.00 -18.55 -18.89
CA GLN A 57 18.73 -17.44 -18.27
C GLN A 57 17.80 -16.22 -18.10
N HIS A 58 17.10 -15.82 -19.16
CA HIS A 58 16.20 -14.67 -19.13
C HIS A 58 14.99 -14.85 -18.20
N VAL A 59 14.41 -16.06 -18.13
CA VAL A 59 13.36 -16.38 -17.14
C VAL A 59 13.91 -16.28 -15.72
N GLN A 60 15.12 -16.78 -15.45
CA GLN A 60 15.73 -16.71 -14.13
C GLN A 60 16.02 -15.26 -13.70
N ASP A 61 16.47 -14.42 -14.62
CA ASP A 61 16.69 -12.98 -14.38
C ASP A 61 15.36 -12.26 -14.07
N LEU A 62 14.28 -12.61 -14.77
CA LEU A 62 12.93 -12.08 -14.49
C LEU A 62 12.41 -12.54 -13.12
N GLU A 63 12.60 -13.81 -12.73
CA GLU A 63 12.26 -14.32 -11.41
C GLU A 63 13.00 -13.56 -10.30
N ASN A 64 14.30 -13.29 -10.48
CA ASN A 64 15.10 -12.50 -9.55
C ASN A 64 14.57 -11.05 -9.41
N VAL A 65 14.25 -10.39 -10.53
CA VAL A 65 13.64 -9.04 -10.53
C VAL A 65 12.27 -9.03 -9.84
N TYR A 66 11.43 -10.04 -10.04
CA TYR A 66 10.16 -10.18 -9.33
C TYR A 66 10.35 -10.43 -7.83
N ALA A 67 11.35 -11.23 -7.43
CA ALA A 67 11.66 -11.47 -6.03
C ALA A 67 12.12 -10.18 -5.32
N ASP A 68 12.95 -9.37 -5.96
CA ASP A 68 13.41 -8.09 -5.39
C ASP A 68 12.30 -7.01 -5.38
N GLN A 69 11.42 -6.97 -6.38
CA GLN A 69 10.21 -6.15 -6.31
C GLN A 69 9.31 -6.56 -5.14
N ASN A 70 9.12 -7.85 -4.91
CA ASN A 70 8.30 -8.35 -3.80
C ASN A 70 8.92 -8.00 -2.43
N LYS A 71 10.25 -8.11 -2.27
CA LYS A 71 10.97 -7.61 -1.08
C LYS A 71 10.75 -6.10 -0.88
N GLY A 72 10.80 -5.32 -1.96
CA GLY A 72 10.53 -3.88 -1.94
C GLY A 72 9.09 -3.55 -1.50
N SER A 73 8.10 -4.26 -2.03
CA SER A 73 6.70 -4.14 -1.61
C SER A 73 6.48 -4.53 -0.15
N GLN A 74 7.11 -5.60 0.34
CA GLN A 74 7.06 -6.01 1.76
C GLN A 74 7.71 -4.98 2.68
N GLY A 75 8.83 -4.38 2.26
CA GLY A 75 9.47 -3.26 2.96
C GLY A 75 8.53 -2.06 3.08
N LEU A 76 7.92 -1.63 1.98
CA LEU A 76 6.94 -0.54 1.98
C LEU A 76 5.69 -0.85 2.82
N GLN A 77 5.21 -2.09 2.80
CA GLN A 77 4.10 -2.54 3.64
C GLN A 77 4.45 -2.40 5.14
N SER A 78 5.63 -2.89 5.55
CA SER A 78 6.09 -2.77 6.94
C SER A 78 6.28 -1.31 7.40
N GLN A 79 6.71 -0.41 6.49
CA GLN A 79 6.79 1.02 6.77
C GLN A 79 5.41 1.66 6.93
N LEU A 80 4.43 1.26 6.12
CA LEU A 80 3.04 1.70 6.24
C LEU A 80 2.41 1.23 7.56
N ASP A 81 2.63 -0.03 7.94
CA ASP A 81 2.12 -0.59 9.20
C ASP A 81 2.69 0.14 10.42
N VAL A 82 4.00 0.48 10.41
CA VAL A 82 4.64 1.32 11.45
C VAL A 82 4.08 2.75 11.47
N GLN A 83 3.84 3.37 10.31
CA GLN A 83 3.20 4.70 10.26
C GLN A 83 1.75 4.68 10.75
N MET A 84 0.97 3.63 10.43
CA MET A 84 -0.38 3.48 10.97
C MET A 84 -0.38 3.30 12.50
N ALA A 85 0.58 2.57 13.06
CA ALA A 85 0.74 2.45 14.50
C ALA A 85 1.06 3.81 15.16
N ALA A 86 1.99 4.58 14.60
CA ALA A 86 2.33 5.92 15.10
C ALA A 86 1.15 6.90 14.99
N VAL A 87 0.36 6.83 13.92
CA VAL A 87 -0.87 7.64 13.76
C VAL A 87 -1.95 7.25 14.78
N ALA A 88 -2.10 5.95 15.08
CA ALA A 88 -3.02 5.49 16.12
C ALA A 88 -2.58 5.98 17.52
N GLU A 89 -1.28 5.90 17.83
CA GLU A 89 -0.73 6.41 19.09
C GLU A 89 -0.96 7.93 19.24
N ILE A 90 -0.73 8.71 18.19
CA ILE A 90 -1.01 10.16 18.19
C ILE A 90 -2.52 10.45 18.35
N GLN A 91 -3.40 9.62 17.76
CA GLN A 91 -4.85 9.78 17.93
C GLN A 91 -5.32 9.48 19.36
N ASP A 92 -4.74 8.48 20.03
CA ASP A 92 -5.07 8.18 21.42
C ASP A 92 -4.42 9.16 22.40
N GLN A 93 -3.22 9.68 22.12
CA GLN A 93 -2.65 10.82 22.84
C GLN A 93 -3.53 12.07 22.74
N LEU A 94 -4.05 12.38 21.54
CA LEU A 94 -4.96 13.51 21.32
C LEU A 94 -6.27 13.33 22.11
N ARG A 95 -6.91 12.15 22.04
CA ARG A 95 -8.11 11.81 22.82
C ARG A 95 -7.91 11.97 24.32
N ASN A 96 -6.75 11.54 24.84
CA ASN A 96 -6.43 11.71 26.25
C ASN A 96 -6.32 13.20 26.61
N SER A 97 -5.65 14.01 25.76
CA SER A 97 -5.57 15.45 25.97
C SER A 97 -6.94 16.16 25.87
N ASP A 98 -7.82 15.74 24.96
CA ASP A 98 -9.19 16.25 24.85
C ASP A 98 -9.99 15.93 26.12
N ALA A 99 -9.88 14.70 26.65
CA ALA A 99 -10.52 14.29 27.89
C ALA A 99 -9.96 15.03 29.12
N GLU A 100 -8.66 15.30 29.16
CA GLU A 100 -8.03 16.15 30.19
C GLU A 100 -8.53 17.60 30.09
N PHE A 101 -8.70 18.16 28.88
CA PHE A 101 -9.28 19.49 28.67
C PHE A 101 -10.75 19.56 29.06
N GLU A 102 -11.57 18.53 28.77
CA GLU A 102 -12.97 18.46 29.22
C GLU A 102 -13.07 18.35 30.74
N ALA A 103 -12.23 17.54 31.38
CA ALA A 103 -12.15 17.45 32.84
C ALA A 103 -11.72 18.79 33.47
N LEU A 104 -10.68 19.43 32.92
CA LEU A 104 -10.22 20.74 33.39
C LEU A 104 -11.33 21.80 33.25
N ARG A 105 -12.01 21.82 32.10
CA ARG A 105 -13.16 22.69 31.85
C ARG A 105 -14.29 22.45 32.86
N ALA A 106 -14.63 21.21 33.17
CA ALA A 106 -15.64 20.89 34.18
C ALA A 106 -15.23 21.41 35.58
N THR A 107 -13.95 21.34 35.96
CA THR A 107 -13.47 21.93 37.22
C THR A 107 -13.53 23.46 37.22
N PHE A 108 -13.26 24.12 36.09
CA PHE A 108 -13.43 25.56 35.94
C PHE A 108 -14.91 25.97 36.03
N GLU A 109 -15.81 25.31 35.31
CA GLU A 109 -17.25 25.59 35.37
C GLU A 109 -17.80 25.37 36.80
N ALA A 110 -17.34 24.33 37.51
CA ALA A 110 -17.65 24.12 38.92
C ALA A 110 -17.14 25.27 39.82
N LYS A 111 -15.87 25.68 39.68
CA LYS A 111 -15.31 26.82 40.44
C LYS A 111 -16.01 28.14 40.13
N ASP A 112 -16.48 28.32 38.90
CA ASP A 112 -17.24 29.50 38.49
C ASP A 112 -18.65 29.52 39.11
N THR A 113 -19.28 28.35 39.35
CA THR A 113 -20.51 28.26 40.16
C THR A 113 -20.26 28.51 41.65
N GLU A 114 -19.14 28.03 42.21
CA GLU A 114 -18.75 28.30 43.60
C GLU A 114 -18.50 29.80 43.84
N LEU A 115 -17.80 30.48 42.92
CA LEU A 115 -17.58 31.93 42.94
C LEU A 115 -18.90 32.71 42.84
N LYS A 116 -19.85 32.27 42.00
CA LYS A 116 -21.20 32.88 41.94
C LYS A 116 -21.96 32.69 43.26
N GLY A 117 -21.87 31.51 43.87
CA GLY A 117 -22.42 31.24 45.21
C GLY A 117 -21.82 32.16 46.28
N LYS A 118 -20.50 32.23 46.37
CA LYS A 118 -19.77 33.13 47.30
C LYS A 118 -20.08 34.61 47.05
N THR A 119 -20.28 35.01 45.80
CA THR A 119 -20.69 36.39 45.45
C THR A 119 -22.11 36.71 45.98
N ILE A 120 -23.04 35.75 45.96
CA ILE A 120 -24.37 35.90 46.54
C ILE A 120 -24.30 35.93 48.08
N GLU A 121 -23.49 35.06 48.69
CA GLU A 121 -23.25 35.03 50.14
C GLU A 121 -22.68 36.36 50.65
N CYS A 122 -21.65 36.91 49.99
CA CYS A 122 -21.09 38.22 50.31
C CYS A 122 -22.12 39.36 50.14
N ARG A 123 -23.00 39.31 49.13
CA ARG A 123 -24.11 40.28 49.00
C ARG A 123 -25.10 40.19 50.15
N ASN A 124 -25.46 38.98 50.59
CA ASN A 124 -26.37 38.77 51.71
C ASN A 124 -25.75 39.27 53.03
N LEU A 125 -24.48 38.98 53.27
CA LEU A 125 -23.73 39.50 54.43
C LEU A 125 -23.62 41.04 54.40
N ASN A 126 -23.41 41.64 53.22
CA ASN A 126 -23.38 43.09 53.08
C ASN A 126 -24.75 43.74 53.37
N VAL A 127 -25.86 43.10 52.98
CA VAL A 127 -27.22 43.54 53.34
C VAL A 127 -27.45 43.43 54.85
N GLN A 128 -26.94 42.39 55.51
CA GLN A 128 -27.00 42.24 56.97
C GLN A 128 -26.17 43.31 57.70
N LEU A 129 -24.95 43.62 57.21
CA LEU A 129 -24.12 44.70 57.74
C LEU A 129 -24.83 46.06 57.66
N VAL A 130 -25.35 46.43 56.48
CA VAL A 130 -26.13 47.68 56.31
C VAL A 130 -27.37 47.68 57.22
N GLY A 131 -28.02 46.53 57.41
CA GLY A 131 -29.12 46.40 58.38
C GLY A 131 -28.71 46.69 59.83
N LEU A 132 -27.54 46.20 60.25
CA LEU A 132 -26.98 46.44 61.58
C LEU A 132 -26.49 47.88 61.77
N GLU A 133 -25.87 48.49 60.75
CA GLU A 133 -25.46 49.90 60.76
C GLU A 133 -26.66 50.83 60.99
N ASN A 134 -27.77 50.59 60.27
CA ASN A 134 -29.02 51.34 60.46
C ASN A 134 -29.63 51.17 61.87
N GLU A 135 -29.42 50.03 62.54
CA GLU A 135 -29.89 49.81 63.91
C GLU A 135 -28.95 50.44 64.95
N VAL A 136 -27.64 50.44 64.70
CA VAL A 136 -26.66 51.21 65.50
C VAL A 136 -26.98 52.70 65.47
N ASP A 137 -27.32 53.26 64.30
CA ASP A 137 -27.73 54.67 64.20
C ASP A 137 -29.04 54.98 64.93
N ARG A 138 -30.02 54.06 64.92
CA ARG A 138 -31.23 54.18 65.75
C ARG A 138 -30.90 54.20 67.24
N LEU A 139 -30.03 53.29 67.70
CA LEU A 139 -29.59 53.23 69.10
C LEU A 139 -28.80 54.49 69.50
N ASN A 140 -27.95 55.01 68.62
CA ASN A 140 -27.24 56.28 68.83
C ASN A 140 -28.20 57.47 69.01
N VAL A 141 -29.35 57.49 68.31
CA VAL A 141 -30.41 58.50 68.51
C VAL A 141 -31.14 58.32 69.84
N VAL A 142 -31.28 57.09 70.35
CA VAL A 142 -31.86 56.83 71.68
C VAL A 142 -30.91 57.28 72.80
N VAL A 143 -29.62 56.94 72.73
CA VAL A 143 -28.61 57.37 73.71
C VAL A 143 -28.56 58.90 73.81
N ARG A 144 -28.48 59.60 72.67
CA ARG A 144 -28.52 61.08 72.62
C ARG A 144 -29.79 61.71 73.22
N ARG A 145 -30.91 60.97 73.31
CA ARG A 145 -32.13 61.41 74.02
C ARG A 145 -32.03 61.17 75.53
N GLN A 146 -31.41 60.08 75.96
CA GLN A 146 -31.24 59.75 77.38
C GLN A 146 -30.21 60.65 78.06
N ASP A 147 -29.07 60.93 77.41
CA ASP A 147 -28.06 61.87 77.94
C ASP A 147 -28.66 63.26 78.21
N LYS A 148 -29.50 63.75 77.28
CA LYS A 148 -30.19 65.03 77.44
C LYS A 148 -31.13 65.04 78.65
N GLN A 149 -31.82 63.94 78.94
CA GLN A 149 -32.69 63.79 80.11
C GLN A 149 -31.94 63.65 81.45
N LEU A 150 -30.64 63.36 81.42
CA LEU A 150 -29.78 63.31 82.62
C LEU A 150 -29.21 64.70 82.95
N LEU A 151 -28.80 65.48 81.94
CA LEU A 151 -28.35 66.87 82.12
C LEU A 151 -29.45 67.76 82.72
N GLU A 152 -30.70 67.63 82.24
CA GLU A 152 -31.85 68.42 82.72
C GLU A 152 -32.28 68.11 84.18
N LYS A 153 -31.60 67.20 84.89
CA LYS A 153 -31.88 66.83 86.29
C LYS A 153 -30.81 67.23 87.31
N ALA A 154 -29.73 67.87 86.88
CA ALA A 154 -28.57 68.16 87.77
C ALA A 154 -28.66 69.49 88.55
N GLU A 155 -29.56 70.41 88.19
CA GLU A 155 -29.49 71.82 88.61
C GLU A 155 -30.56 72.25 89.66
N SER A 156 -30.54 71.68 90.87
CA SER A 156 -31.42 72.12 91.99
C SER A 156 -30.93 71.85 93.44
N VAL A 157 -29.86 72.55 93.86
CA VAL A 157 -29.75 73.47 95.06
C VAL A 157 -30.62 73.20 96.32
N PRO A 158 -30.16 73.29 97.63
CA PRO A 158 -29.12 74.17 98.27
C PRO A 158 -28.20 73.56 99.39
N LYS A 159 -27.50 74.41 100.20
CA LYS A 159 -26.64 74.10 101.40
C LYS A 159 -26.72 75.20 102.52
N MET A 160 -26.38 74.94 103.81
CA MET A 160 -25.97 75.91 104.89
C MET A 160 -25.42 75.27 106.23
N ALA A 161 -24.99 76.05 107.27
CA ALA A 161 -24.24 75.63 108.52
C ALA A 161 -24.45 76.51 109.83
N ASP A 162 -23.82 76.22 111.03
CA ASP A 162 -23.37 77.15 112.17
C ASP A 162 -23.06 76.53 113.63
N ALA A 163 -22.79 77.31 114.75
CA ALA A 163 -22.07 76.91 116.05
C ALA A 163 -22.29 77.72 117.44
N CYS A 164 -21.61 77.36 118.61
CA CYS A 164 -21.24 78.10 119.93
C CYS A 164 -22.18 78.18 121.25
N LEU A 165 -21.88 78.55 122.56
CA LEU A 165 -20.74 78.68 123.60
C LEU A 165 -21.19 79.11 125.11
N SER A 166 -20.29 79.20 126.20
CA SER A 166 -20.37 79.91 127.59
C SER A 166 -20.69 79.09 128.94
N ALA A 167 -20.68 79.48 130.28
CA ALA A 167 -19.82 80.14 131.40
C ALA A 167 -20.40 79.81 132.89
N ARG A 168 -20.16 80.28 134.18
CA ARG A 168 -19.38 81.28 135.07
C ARG A 168 -19.59 81.11 136.68
N ASP A 169 -18.86 81.76 137.67
CA ASP A 169 -19.30 82.41 139.03
C ASP A 169 -18.36 82.49 140.36
N TYR A 170 -18.75 83.09 141.55
CA TYR A 170 -17.98 83.72 142.75
C TYR A 170 -18.62 83.59 144.23
N SER A 171 -18.29 84.08 145.50
CA SER A 171 -17.28 84.85 146.41
C SER A 171 -17.63 84.68 147.99
N GLU A 172 -17.18 85.29 149.18
CA GLU A 172 -16.13 86.24 149.77
C GLU A 172 -15.64 86.10 151.33
N ASN A 173 -15.74 87.06 152.34
CA ASN A 173 -14.73 87.31 153.48
C ASN A 173 -15.10 87.87 154.97
N GLN A 174 -14.21 87.74 156.03
CA GLN A 174 -14.00 88.46 157.40
C GLN A 174 -14.85 88.17 158.74
N LEU A 175 -14.59 88.52 160.07
CA LEU A 175 -13.44 88.80 161.07
C LEU A 175 -13.80 89.00 162.64
N ILE A 176 -12.80 88.97 163.61
CA ILE A 176 -12.62 89.64 165.01
C ILE A 176 -12.97 88.98 166.43
N SER A 177 -12.38 89.52 167.56
CA SER A 177 -11.87 88.95 168.87
C SER A 177 -12.59 89.25 170.26
N LEU A 178 -12.07 88.65 171.37
CA LEU A 178 -12.28 88.77 172.86
C LEU A 178 -13.63 88.29 173.48
N ARG A 179 -13.77 87.55 174.61
CA ARG A 179 -12.95 87.10 175.79
C ARG A 179 -12.69 88.11 176.94
N ASP A 180 -13.33 87.94 178.13
CA ASP A 180 -12.67 87.67 179.45
C ASP A 180 -13.57 87.54 180.72
N ASP A 181 -12.95 87.10 181.84
CA ASP A 181 -13.18 87.40 183.28
C ASP A 181 -14.27 86.78 184.19
N ALA A 182 -15.34 86.12 183.74
CA ALA A 182 -16.39 85.62 184.67
C ALA A 182 -16.02 84.35 185.53
N ILE A 183 -14.73 84.05 185.73
CA ILE A 183 -14.23 82.70 186.05
C ILE A 183 -14.32 82.29 187.55
N GLN A 184 -14.13 83.20 188.50
CA GLN A 184 -13.76 82.78 189.88
C GLN A 184 -14.87 82.13 190.73
N ALA A 185 -16.16 82.28 190.40
CA ALA A 185 -17.25 81.82 191.27
C ALA A 185 -17.50 80.30 191.27
N LYS A 186 -17.24 79.60 190.16
CA LYS A 186 -17.61 78.18 189.97
C LYS A 186 -16.68 77.16 190.64
N ALA A 187 -15.60 77.61 191.28
CA ALA A 187 -14.52 76.76 191.79
C ALA A 187 -14.91 75.67 192.82
N LYS A 188 -16.09 75.76 193.46
CA LYS A 188 -16.56 74.78 194.46
C LYS A 188 -17.52 73.70 193.93
N GLU A 189 -18.15 73.88 192.77
CA GLU A 189 -18.89 72.79 192.10
C GLU A 189 -17.92 71.79 191.46
N LEU A 190 -16.74 72.29 191.05
CA LEU A 190 -15.74 71.54 190.29
C LEU A 190 -15.31 70.22 190.95
N SER A 191 -15.20 70.14 192.28
CA SER A 191 -14.67 68.93 192.95
C SER A 191 -15.58 67.70 192.82
N LEU A 192 -16.90 67.88 192.88
CA LEU A 192 -17.87 66.80 192.66
C LEU A 192 -17.94 66.39 191.18
N VAL A 193 -17.77 67.36 190.28
CA VAL A 193 -17.71 67.11 188.83
C VAL A 193 -16.42 66.38 188.43
N THR A 194 -15.28 66.64 189.09
CA THR A 194 -14.00 65.96 188.82
C THR A 194 -14.12 64.44 189.00
N ALA A 195 -14.69 63.97 190.10
CA ALA A 195 -14.81 62.53 190.38
C ALA A 195 -15.69 61.77 189.35
N ALA A 196 -16.69 62.44 188.77
CA ALA A 196 -17.50 61.87 187.68
C ALA A 196 -16.74 61.86 186.34
N ASN A 197 -15.95 62.91 186.06
CA ASN A 197 -15.15 63.00 184.84
C ASN A 197 -14.04 61.94 184.78
N ASP A 198 -13.42 61.59 185.92
CA ASP A 198 -12.36 60.58 185.95
C ASP A 198 -12.87 59.16 185.63
N ALA A 199 -14.13 58.85 185.98
CA ALA A 199 -14.77 57.60 185.56
C ALA A 199 -15.11 57.59 184.05
N LEU A 200 -15.47 58.73 183.47
CA LEU A 200 -15.72 58.87 182.03
C LEU A 200 -14.43 58.80 181.21
N ARG A 201 -13.31 59.32 181.72
CA ARG A 201 -11.98 59.20 181.09
C ARG A 201 -11.58 57.75 180.89
N ALA A 202 -11.68 56.92 181.94
CA ALA A 202 -11.34 55.49 181.83
C ALA A 202 -12.21 54.71 180.82
N GLN A 203 -13.41 55.19 180.48
CA GLN A 203 -14.23 54.64 179.40
C GLN A 203 -13.82 55.17 178.02
N LEU A 204 -13.37 56.43 177.93
CA LEU A 204 -12.82 57.01 176.71
C LEU A 204 -11.52 56.32 176.29
N ASP A 205 -10.58 56.15 177.22
CA ASP A 205 -9.29 55.48 177.01
C ASP A 205 -9.50 54.06 176.42
N ALA A 206 -10.50 53.32 176.91
CA ALA A 206 -10.86 52.00 176.40
C ALA A 206 -11.35 52.05 174.94
N VAL A 207 -12.26 52.98 174.62
CA VAL A 207 -12.78 53.18 173.25
C VAL A 207 -11.67 53.62 172.29
N GLU A 208 -10.72 54.44 172.75
CA GLU A 208 -9.56 54.85 171.96
C GLU A 208 -8.67 53.63 171.60
N THR A 209 -8.42 52.71 172.54
CA THR A 209 -7.66 51.48 172.22
C THR A 209 -8.38 50.52 171.26
N GLU A 210 -9.72 50.43 171.32
CA GLU A 210 -10.49 49.67 170.31
C GLU A 210 -10.42 50.33 168.93
N LEU A 211 -10.41 51.66 168.87
CA LEU A 211 -10.25 52.42 167.63
C LEU A 211 -8.87 52.23 166.99
N GLU A 212 -7.79 52.23 167.77
CA GLU A 212 -6.43 51.93 167.27
C GLU A 212 -6.35 50.50 166.70
N HIS A 213 -6.90 49.51 167.42
CA HIS A 213 -6.95 48.12 166.96
C HIS A 213 -7.76 47.99 165.65
N LEU A 214 -8.92 48.66 165.56
CA LEU A 214 -9.72 48.68 164.34
C LEU A 214 -8.97 49.31 163.16
N GLN A 215 -8.32 50.47 163.34
CA GLN A 215 -7.49 51.10 162.29
C GLN A 215 -6.38 50.15 161.80
N GLN A 216 -5.70 49.45 162.71
CA GLN A 216 -4.63 48.53 162.34
C GLN A 216 -5.15 47.30 161.57
N THR A 217 -6.34 46.77 161.92
CA THR A 217 -6.97 45.69 161.13
C THR A 217 -7.47 46.15 159.75
N LEU A 218 -7.88 47.42 159.62
CA LEU A 218 -8.26 48.04 158.34
C LEU A 218 -7.03 48.15 157.41
N SER A 219 -5.95 48.76 157.90
CA SER A 219 -4.69 48.92 157.16
C SER A 219 -4.13 47.56 156.66
N ASN A 220 -4.20 46.52 157.50
CA ASN A 220 -3.80 45.16 157.10
C ASN A 220 -4.66 44.60 155.96
N LYS A 221 -5.98 44.86 155.94
CA LYS A 221 -6.87 44.43 154.86
C LYS A 221 -6.62 45.21 153.56
N ASP A 222 -6.38 46.52 153.62
CA ASP A 222 -6.07 47.33 152.44
C ASP A 222 -4.79 46.86 151.74
N MET A 223 -3.77 46.48 152.53
CA MET A 223 -2.52 45.90 152.01
C MET A 223 -2.74 44.54 151.33
N ASP A 224 -3.67 43.72 151.81
CA ASP A 224 -4.05 42.46 151.15
C ASP A 224 -4.95 42.66 149.91
N ILE A 225 -5.79 43.69 149.89
CA ILE A 225 -6.52 44.11 148.69
C ILE A 225 -5.52 44.57 147.61
N TYR A 226 -4.55 45.41 147.97
CA TYR A 226 -3.48 45.86 147.05
C TYR A 226 -2.66 44.68 146.49
N ARG A 227 -2.29 43.70 147.32
CA ARG A 227 -1.62 42.46 146.89
C ARG A 227 -2.49 41.65 145.91
N LYS A 228 -3.80 41.57 146.11
CA LYS A 228 -4.74 40.85 145.23
C LYS A 228 -4.95 41.58 143.91
N ALA A 229 -5.13 42.90 143.91
CA ALA A 229 -5.18 43.71 142.68
C ALA A 229 -3.93 43.50 141.82
N LYS A 230 -2.74 43.62 142.42
CA LYS A 230 -1.45 43.38 141.73
C LYS A 230 -1.24 41.93 141.26
N ARG A 231 -2.02 40.96 141.77
CA ARG A 231 -2.08 39.58 141.27
C ARG A 231 -3.01 39.47 140.05
N ILE A 232 -4.12 40.19 140.04
CA ILE A 232 -5.09 40.28 138.92
C ILE A 232 -4.43 40.95 137.70
N ASP A 233 -3.83 42.13 137.86
CA ASP A 233 -2.98 42.82 136.87
C ASP A 233 -2.03 41.88 136.11
N LYS A 234 -1.43 40.93 136.86
CA LYS A 234 -0.41 40.02 136.34
C LYS A 234 -1.03 38.85 135.58
N LEU A 235 -2.24 38.41 135.95
CA LEU A 235 -2.98 37.37 135.26
C LEU A 235 -3.63 37.91 133.98
N GLU A 236 -4.20 39.12 134.01
CA GLU A 236 -4.76 39.80 132.83
C GLU A 236 -3.69 39.96 131.74
N ARG A 237 -2.51 40.48 132.09
CA ARG A 237 -1.33 40.56 131.20
C ARG A 237 -0.74 39.21 130.77
N GLN A 238 -1.23 38.09 131.31
CA GLN A 238 -0.94 36.75 130.82
C GLN A 238 -2.03 36.25 129.85
N VAL A 239 -3.31 36.54 130.13
CA VAL A 239 -4.44 36.27 129.22
C VAL A 239 -4.26 37.02 127.90
N GLU A 240 -4.01 38.34 127.93
CA GLU A 240 -3.76 39.16 126.74
C GLU A 240 -2.67 38.57 125.83
N LYS A 241 -1.59 38.04 126.43
CA LYS A 241 -0.46 37.44 125.70
C LYS A 241 -0.81 36.08 125.10
N LEU A 242 -1.62 35.29 125.79
CA LEU A 242 -2.10 34.00 125.28
C LEU A 242 -3.11 34.20 124.14
N GLU A 243 -4.04 35.15 124.27
CA GLU A 243 -4.96 35.51 123.20
C GLU A 243 -4.24 36.03 121.95
N ALA A 244 -3.23 36.90 122.13
CA ALA A 244 -2.40 37.39 121.02
C ALA A 244 -1.63 36.24 120.35
N ALA A 245 -1.15 35.26 121.12
CA ALA A 245 -0.49 34.07 120.58
C ALA A 245 -1.46 33.16 119.80
N VAL A 246 -2.67 32.92 120.31
CA VAL A 246 -3.70 32.10 119.64
C VAL A 246 -4.12 32.73 118.30
N LYS A 247 -4.45 34.03 118.30
CA LYS A 247 -4.78 34.78 117.07
C LYS A 247 -3.61 34.77 116.07
N GLN A 248 -2.36 34.70 116.54
CA GLN A 248 -1.19 34.55 115.68
C GLN A 248 -0.99 33.13 115.14
N SER A 249 -1.33 32.06 115.89
CA SER A 249 -1.32 30.69 115.35
C SER A 249 -2.43 30.47 114.33
N GLU A 250 -3.66 30.91 114.60
CA GLU A 250 -4.79 30.82 113.65
C GLU A 250 -4.47 31.52 112.32
N GLY A 251 -3.90 32.73 112.39
CA GLY A 251 -3.47 33.46 111.20
C GLY A 251 -2.32 32.80 110.43
N ARG A 252 -1.45 32.03 111.10
CA ARG A 252 -0.38 31.23 110.44
C ARG A 252 -0.94 29.97 109.80
N GLU A 253 -1.86 29.28 110.45
CA GLU A 253 -2.51 28.08 109.92
C GLU A 253 -3.35 28.42 108.68
N LEU A 254 -4.15 29.49 108.73
CA LEU A 254 -4.94 29.93 107.57
C LEU A 254 -4.05 30.33 106.37
N ALA A 255 -2.91 30.98 106.64
CA ALA A 255 -1.91 31.30 105.61
C ALA A 255 -1.20 30.06 105.04
N MET A 256 -0.92 29.06 105.89
CA MET A 256 -0.35 27.78 105.47
C MET A 256 -1.34 26.94 104.67
N GLU A 257 -2.63 26.95 105.01
CA GLU A 257 -3.70 26.34 104.22
C GLU A 257 -3.84 27.02 102.84
N LEU A 258 -3.86 28.35 102.79
CA LEU A 258 -3.93 29.08 101.52
C LEU A 258 -2.70 28.79 100.65
N SER A 259 -1.50 28.79 101.23
CA SER A 259 -0.26 28.47 100.52
C SER A 259 -0.22 27.03 100.03
N THR A 260 -0.62 26.04 100.85
CA THR A 260 -0.66 24.63 100.42
C THR A 260 -1.73 24.40 99.35
N LYS A 261 -2.92 24.99 99.45
CA LYS A 261 -3.96 24.95 98.41
C LYS A 261 -3.45 25.54 97.08
N GLN A 262 -2.85 26.74 97.12
CA GLN A 262 -2.25 27.38 95.93
C GLN A 262 -1.12 26.52 95.33
N ASN A 263 -0.23 25.96 96.15
CA ASN A 263 0.84 25.08 95.69
C ASN A 263 0.31 23.79 95.05
N THR A 264 -0.76 23.18 95.59
CA THR A 264 -1.37 21.99 94.96
C THR A 264 -2.03 22.30 93.63
N GLN A 265 -2.68 23.47 93.48
CA GLN A 265 -3.25 23.92 92.23
C GLN A 265 -2.16 24.21 91.18
N LEU A 266 -1.08 24.89 91.58
CA LEU A 266 0.10 25.09 90.73
C LEU A 266 0.70 23.76 90.26
N LEU A 267 0.83 22.78 91.16
CA LEU A 267 1.37 21.45 90.82
C LEU A 267 0.46 20.71 89.81
N GLN A 268 -0.86 20.78 89.98
CA GLN A 268 -1.81 20.18 89.04
C GLN A 268 -1.78 20.86 87.67
N CYS A 269 -1.70 22.20 87.62
CA CYS A 269 -1.52 22.93 86.37
C CYS A 269 -0.22 22.53 85.67
N LEU A 270 0.91 22.50 86.40
CA LEU A 270 2.20 22.08 85.88
C LEU A 270 2.15 20.65 85.30
N GLN A 271 1.63 19.68 86.05
CA GLN A 271 1.44 18.30 85.56
C GLN A 271 0.57 18.24 84.30
N SER A 272 -0.47 19.09 84.18
CA SER A 272 -1.30 19.15 82.99
C SER A 272 -0.59 19.74 81.76
N GLU A 273 0.36 20.66 81.95
CA GLU A 273 1.21 21.20 80.88
C GLU A 273 2.39 20.27 80.55
N GLU A 274 2.95 19.55 81.52
CA GLU A 274 3.93 18.48 81.29
C GLU A 274 3.33 17.39 80.40
N ILE A 275 2.10 16.92 80.68
CA ILE A 275 1.42 15.92 79.85
C ILE A 275 1.16 16.46 78.42
N LYS A 276 0.76 17.73 78.26
CA LYS A 276 0.56 18.35 76.94
C LYS A 276 1.87 18.50 76.16
N THR A 277 2.94 18.95 76.81
CA THR A 277 4.24 19.15 76.16
C THR A 277 4.90 17.83 75.79
N GLU A 278 4.71 16.76 76.58
CA GLU A 278 5.17 15.42 76.23
C GLU A 278 4.36 14.81 75.08
N ALA A 279 3.05 15.03 75.03
CA ALA A 279 2.21 14.63 73.88
C ALA A 279 2.59 15.39 72.60
N LEU A 280 2.86 16.69 72.69
CA LEU A 280 3.35 17.51 71.57
C LEU A 280 4.74 17.07 71.09
N ARG A 281 5.66 16.69 72.00
CA ARG A 281 6.93 16.06 71.62
C ARG A 281 6.73 14.78 70.84
N GLN A 282 5.89 13.86 71.33
CA GLN A 282 5.61 12.60 70.62
C GLN A 282 5.01 12.84 69.22
N GLN A 283 4.17 13.87 69.06
CA GLN A 283 3.64 14.27 67.76
C GLN A 283 4.72 14.88 66.85
N VAL A 284 5.63 15.70 67.38
CA VAL A 284 6.78 16.23 66.63
C VAL A 284 7.72 15.11 66.20
N ASP A 285 8.09 14.20 67.10
CA ASP A 285 8.97 13.05 66.82
C ASP A 285 8.38 12.11 65.75
N ALA A 286 7.05 11.94 65.73
CA ALA A 286 6.35 11.19 64.69
C ALA A 286 6.42 11.93 63.34
N LEU A 287 6.03 13.21 63.31
CA LEU A 287 6.08 14.02 62.09
C LEU A 287 7.50 14.20 61.54
N THR A 288 8.52 14.21 62.38
CA THR A 288 9.93 14.24 61.95
C THR A 288 10.33 12.93 61.26
N LYS A 289 9.91 11.76 61.77
CA LYS A 289 10.15 10.46 61.11
C LYS A 289 9.40 10.33 59.79
N ASP A 290 8.16 10.80 59.73
CA ASP A 290 7.38 10.84 58.49
C ASP A 290 8.06 11.77 57.45
N LEU A 291 8.59 12.91 57.88
CA LEU A 291 9.36 13.84 57.05
C LEU A 291 10.67 13.21 56.56
N GLU A 292 11.43 12.55 57.43
CA GLU A 292 12.65 11.80 57.08
C GLU A 292 12.34 10.72 56.02
N HIS A 293 11.30 9.93 56.22
CA HIS A 293 10.91 8.87 55.28
C HIS A 293 10.47 9.43 53.92
N VAL A 294 9.71 10.53 53.89
CA VAL A 294 9.35 11.23 52.64
C VAL A 294 10.58 11.83 51.95
N GLN A 295 11.58 12.31 52.71
CA GLN A 295 12.85 12.76 52.14
C GLN A 295 13.65 11.61 51.53
N GLU A 296 13.74 10.45 52.19
CA GLU A 296 14.38 9.24 51.65
C GLU A 296 13.70 8.78 50.35
N GLN A 297 12.37 8.65 50.34
CA GLN A 297 11.62 8.30 49.13
C GLN A 297 11.87 9.33 48.01
N SER A 298 11.89 10.63 48.34
CA SER A 298 12.16 11.71 47.39
C SER A 298 13.57 11.67 46.81
N THR A 299 14.60 11.26 47.58
CA THR A 299 15.96 11.11 47.05
C THR A 299 16.11 9.83 46.22
N GLN A 300 15.48 8.72 46.63
CA GLN A 300 15.47 7.48 45.86
C GLN A 300 14.81 7.69 44.48
N ILE A 301 13.59 8.23 44.43
CA ILE A 301 12.87 8.49 43.17
C ILE A 301 13.69 9.41 42.24
N ARG A 302 14.36 10.44 42.79
CA ARG A 302 15.27 11.30 42.01
C ARG A 302 16.47 10.55 41.45
N SER A 303 17.05 9.60 42.20
CA SER A 303 18.16 8.77 41.73
C SER A 303 17.74 7.80 40.63
N GLU A 304 16.56 7.18 40.76
CA GLU A 304 16.00 6.26 39.77
C GLU A 304 15.63 7.01 38.48
N ALA A 305 15.01 8.19 38.59
CA ALA A 305 14.72 9.07 37.45
C ALA A 305 15.99 9.50 36.71
N ALA A 306 17.05 9.88 37.42
CA ALA A 306 18.32 10.26 36.81
C ALA A 306 18.99 9.09 36.06
N VAL A 307 18.89 7.86 36.56
CA VAL A 307 19.37 6.66 35.85
C VAL A 307 18.56 6.44 34.57
N VAL A 308 17.24 6.53 34.62
CA VAL A 308 16.38 6.39 33.43
C VAL A 308 16.68 7.48 32.40
N GLU A 309 16.90 8.73 32.82
CA GLU A 309 17.24 9.83 31.91
C GLU A 309 18.57 9.58 31.18
N ILE A 310 19.62 9.16 31.91
CA ILE A 310 20.92 8.79 31.32
C ILE A 310 20.74 7.64 30.30
N ASP A 311 19.95 6.63 30.66
CA ASP A 311 19.72 5.46 29.82
C ASP A 311 18.97 5.81 28.52
N VAL A 312 18.01 6.74 28.59
CA VAL A 312 17.33 7.34 27.42
C VAL A 312 18.32 8.17 26.58
N GLN A 313 19.13 9.04 27.20
CA GLN A 313 20.13 9.84 26.49
C GLN A 313 21.22 9.01 25.80
N LEU A 314 21.55 7.82 26.33
CA LEU A 314 22.45 6.87 25.67
C LEU A 314 21.75 6.19 24.48
N LYS A 315 20.50 5.74 24.66
CA LYS A 315 19.71 5.11 23.60
C LYS A 315 19.50 6.06 22.41
N THR A 316 19.11 7.32 22.64
CA THR A 316 18.98 8.31 21.54
C THR A 316 20.29 8.51 20.79
N LYS A 317 21.41 8.71 21.50
CA LYS A 317 22.74 8.85 20.88
C LYS A 317 23.18 7.61 20.08
N THR A 318 22.72 6.40 20.43
CA THR A 318 22.95 5.21 19.58
C THR A 318 22.08 5.18 18.33
N LEU A 319 20.82 5.59 18.43
CA LEU A 319 19.90 5.69 17.28
C LEU A 319 20.32 6.81 16.30
N GLU A 320 20.78 7.96 16.80
CA GLU A 320 21.36 9.04 16.00
C GLU A 320 22.55 8.55 15.16
N ARG A 321 23.46 7.77 15.77
CA ARG A 321 24.62 7.18 15.08
C ARG A 321 24.20 6.15 14.03
N GLN A 322 23.18 5.33 14.33
CA GLN A 322 22.63 4.37 13.36
C GLN A 322 21.97 5.08 12.18
N SER A 323 21.17 6.12 12.44
CA SER A 323 20.56 6.98 11.42
C SER A 323 21.61 7.67 10.54
N ALA A 324 22.64 8.27 11.14
CA ALA A 324 23.74 8.89 10.40
C ALA A 324 24.49 7.89 9.50
N ASN A 325 24.76 6.67 10.00
CA ASN A 325 25.39 5.60 9.21
C ASN A 325 24.49 5.12 8.06
N LEU A 326 23.18 4.97 8.28
CA LEU A 326 22.21 4.61 7.25
C LEU A 326 22.13 5.68 6.16
N ASN A 327 22.01 6.96 6.54
CA ASN A 327 22.03 8.09 5.61
C ASN A 327 23.32 8.13 4.79
N ALA A 328 24.49 7.95 5.43
CA ALA A 328 25.78 7.89 4.73
C ALA A 328 25.94 6.66 3.80
N SER A 329 25.17 5.59 4.01
CA SER A 329 25.08 4.46 3.06
C SER A 329 24.11 4.75 1.91
N LEU A 330 23.00 5.43 2.20
CA LEU A 330 21.97 5.82 1.25
C LEU A 330 22.52 6.85 0.24
N ASP A 331 23.30 7.83 0.70
CA ASP A 331 24.03 8.79 -0.14
C ASP A 331 25.01 8.12 -1.13
N LYS A 332 25.66 7.02 -0.73
CA LYS A 332 26.55 6.25 -1.61
C LYS A 332 25.75 5.53 -2.69
N LEU A 333 24.70 4.82 -2.30
CA LEU A 333 23.79 4.14 -3.22
C LEU A 333 23.09 5.11 -4.18
N GLN A 334 22.79 6.34 -3.77
CA GLN A 334 22.27 7.39 -4.67
C GLN A 334 23.31 7.78 -5.73
N LYS A 335 24.57 8.04 -5.33
CA LYS A 335 25.66 8.41 -6.24
C LYS A 335 26.03 7.28 -7.20
N GLU A 336 26.04 6.04 -6.73
CA GLU A 336 26.23 4.84 -7.56
C GLU A 336 25.11 4.70 -8.59
N ARG A 337 23.84 4.83 -8.15
CA ARG A 337 22.67 4.81 -9.03
C ARG A 337 22.65 5.97 -10.04
N GLU A 338 23.19 7.13 -9.69
CA GLU A 338 23.37 8.26 -10.62
C GLU A 338 24.46 7.99 -11.65
N LYS A 339 25.63 7.51 -11.23
CA LYS A 339 26.69 7.04 -12.15
C LYS A 339 26.18 5.97 -13.12
N MET A 340 25.41 4.98 -12.64
CA MET A 340 24.79 3.96 -13.50
C MET A 340 23.73 4.53 -14.46
N ARG A 341 23.04 5.63 -14.10
CA ARG A 341 22.11 6.32 -15.02
C ARG A 341 22.89 7.05 -16.11
N ASP A 342 23.95 7.76 -15.75
CA ASP A 342 24.78 8.51 -16.70
C ASP A 342 25.41 7.55 -17.72
N GLU A 343 26.01 6.45 -17.26
CA GLU A 343 26.52 5.36 -18.12
C GLU A 343 25.43 4.79 -19.04
N MET A 344 24.22 4.56 -18.53
CA MET A 344 23.09 4.10 -19.34
C MET A 344 22.59 5.15 -20.35
N THR A 345 22.76 6.45 -20.09
CA THR A 345 22.49 7.50 -21.10
C THR A 345 23.59 7.59 -22.16
N GLU A 346 24.86 7.37 -21.78
CA GLU A 346 25.98 7.35 -22.72
C GLU A 346 25.95 6.12 -23.64
N LEU A 347 25.58 4.95 -23.12
CA LEU A 347 25.34 3.75 -23.94
C LEU A 347 24.17 3.96 -24.91
N ARG A 348 23.10 4.63 -24.47
CA ARG A 348 21.95 4.97 -25.32
C ARG A 348 22.31 6.01 -26.41
N SER A 349 23.19 6.96 -26.13
CA SER A 349 23.63 7.93 -27.15
C SER A 349 24.56 7.29 -28.17
N LYS A 350 25.49 6.41 -27.75
CA LYS A 350 26.34 5.60 -28.64
C LYS A 350 25.52 4.70 -29.56
N ALA A 351 24.64 3.86 -29.00
CA ALA A 351 23.78 2.97 -29.79
C ALA A 351 22.84 3.74 -30.75
N ARG A 352 22.43 4.96 -30.39
CA ARG A 352 21.67 5.84 -31.29
C ARG A 352 22.53 6.36 -32.45
N LEU A 353 23.76 6.81 -32.18
CA LEU A 353 24.68 7.26 -33.23
C LEU A 353 25.04 6.12 -34.20
N GLU A 354 25.23 4.90 -33.68
CA GLU A 354 25.43 3.69 -34.48
C GLU A 354 24.21 3.35 -35.35
N ALA A 355 22.98 3.51 -34.83
CA ALA A 355 21.77 3.36 -35.62
C ALA A 355 21.65 4.44 -36.72
N GLU A 356 22.03 5.68 -36.44
CA GLU A 356 21.99 6.80 -37.39
C GLU A 356 23.07 6.64 -38.49
N THR A 357 24.29 6.15 -38.18
CA THR A 357 25.30 5.84 -39.20
C THR A 357 24.90 4.65 -40.07
N MET A 358 24.37 3.57 -39.48
CA MET A 358 23.86 2.41 -40.23
C MET A 358 22.69 2.77 -41.15
N GLN A 359 21.80 3.67 -40.74
CA GLN A 359 20.76 4.24 -41.62
C GLN A 359 21.38 5.06 -42.77
N GLY A 360 22.38 5.89 -42.48
CA GLY A 360 23.13 6.64 -43.50
C GLY A 360 23.78 5.73 -44.55
N GLU A 361 24.41 4.63 -44.12
CA GLU A 361 24.95 3.61 -45.03
C GLU A 361 23.88 2.93 -45.87
N LEU A 362 22.74 2.55 -45.27
CA LEU A 362 21.63 1.92 -46.01
C LEU A 362 21.05 2.85 -47.09
N VAL A 363 20.93 4.16 -46.82
CA VAL A 363 20.55 5.16 -47.82
C VAL A 363 21.59 5.25 -48.93
N GLN A 364 22.89 5.31 -48.60
CA GLN A 364 23.96 5.31 -49.63
C GLN A 364 23.95 4.05 -50.49
N ARG A 365 23.76 2.86 -49.89
CA ARG A 365 23.67 1.57 -50.61
C ARG A 365 22.45 1.56 -51.54
N ARG A 366 21.29 2.04 -51.08
CA ARG A 366 20.06 2.16 -51.88
C ARG A 366 20.21 3.15 -53.04
N ASN A 367 20.87 4.29 -52.82
CA ASN A 367 21.13 5.25 -53.89
C ASN A 367 22.07 4.68 -54.96
N LYS A 368 23.17 4.02 -54.55
CA LYS A 368 24.07 3.29 -55.46
C LYS A 368 23.33 2.18 -56.24
N GLN A 369 22.40 1.47 -55.61
CA GLN A 369 21.56 0.49 -56.28
C GLN A 369 20.71 1.15 -57.37
N TYR A 370 20.05 2.28 -57.08
CA TYR A 370 19.28 3.02 -58.10
C TYR A 370 20.16 3.55 -59.24
N GLU A 371 21.36 4.06 -58.97
CA GLU A 371 22.32 4.46 -60.02
C GLU A 371 22.72 3.29 -60.93
N ILE A 372 22.94 2.11 -60.35
CA ILE A 372 23.30 0.90 -61.12
C ILE A 372 22.11 0.41 -61.94
N THR A 373 20.89 0.42 -61.39
CA THR A 373 19.68 0.08 -62.15
C THR A 373 19.42 1.05 -63.30
N LEU A 374 19.66 2.35 -63.12
CA LEU A 374 19.54 3.35 -64.19
C LEU A 374 20.55 3.06 -65.32
N LYS A 375 21.83 2.86 -64.96
CA LYS A 375 22.91 2.54 -65.92
C LYS A 375 22.65 1.22 -66.66
N LEU A 376 22.11 0.21 -65.97
CA LEU A 376 21.67 -1.04 -66.60
C LEU A 376 20.62 -0.75 -67.69
N HIS A 377 19.57 0.00 -67.35
CA HIS A 377 18.50 0.34 -68.30
C HIS A 377 19.01 1.19 -69.49
N GLU A 378 19.95 2.12 -69.26
CA GLU A 378 20.64 2.84 -70.32
C GLU A 378 21.41 1.89 -71.26
N THR A 379 22.14 0.90 -70.72
CA THR A 379 22.86 -0.10 -71.54
C THR A 379 21.93 -1.09 -72.25
N GLU A 380 20.79 -1.45 -71.65
CA GLU A 380 19.76 -2.26 -72.29
C GLU A 380 19.15 -1.52 -73.49
N SER A 381 18.82 -0.24 -73.31
CA SER A 381 18.33 0.64 -74.39
C SER A 381 19.34 0.76 -75.54
N GLN A 382 20.63 0.93 -75.23
CA GLN A 382 21.72 0.90 -76.23
C GLN A 382 21.83 -0.46 -76.93
N LEU A 383 21.71 -1.58 -76.21
CA LEU A 383 21.71 -2.91 -76.81
C LEU A 383 20.50 -3.13 -77.73
N HIS A 384 19.34 -2.54 -77.43
CA HIS A 384 18.18 -2.56 -78.31
C HIS A 384 18.39 -1.74 -79.59
N THR A 385 19.02 -0.55 -79.52
CA THR A 385 19.35 0.21 -80.74
C THR A 385 20.42 -0.48 -81.59
N PHE A 386 21.45 -1.08 -80.98
CA PHE A 386 22.44 -1.88 -81.71
C PHE A 386 21.86 -3.15 -82.34
N ARG A 387 20.88 -3.82 -81.70
CA ARG A 387 20.15 -4.95 -82.31
C ARG A 387 19.40 -4.52 -83.57
N SER A 388 18.62 -3.44 -83.48
CA SER A 388 17.89 -2.90 -84.64
C SER A 388 18.83 -2.45 -85.76
N GLN A 389 20.00 -1.88 -85.43
CA GLN A 389 21.02 -1.56 -86.43
C GLN A 389 21.62 -2.80 -87.09
N ASN A 390 21.87 -3.88 -86.34
CA ASN A 390 22.36 -5.15 -86.90
C ASN A 390 21.29 -5.85 -87.76
N GLU A 391 20.02 -5.75 -87.41
CA GLU A 391 18.89 -6.27 -88.21
C GLU A 391 18.83 -5.54 -89.56
N LEU A 392 18.86 -4.20 -89.56
CA LEU A 392 18.93 -3.39 -90.78
C LEU A 392 20.19 -3.68 -91.63
N LEU A 393 21.35 -3.87 -90.99
CA LEU A 393 22.58 -4.21 -91.69
C LEU A 393 22.53 -5.61 -92.33
N ASP A 394 21.90 -6.60 -91.70
CA ASP A 394 21.73 -7.91 -92.34
C ASP A 394 20.66 -7.88 -93.45
N GLU A 395 19.61 -7.04 -93.34
CA GLU A 395 18.69 -6.78 -94.46
C GLU A 395 19.42 -6.15 -95.68
N GLU A 396 20.28 -5.14 -95.46
CA GLU A 396 21.13 -4.58 -96.52
C GLU A 396 22.12 -5.60 -97.10
N LEU A 397 22.68 -6.47 -96.24
CA LEU A 397 23.63 -7.50 -96.64
C LEU A 397 22.94 -8.64 -97.41
N GLN A 398 21.72 -9.04 -97.03
CA GLN A 398 20.87 -9.95 -97.80
C GLN A 398 20.46 -9.34 -99.15
N ALA A 399 20.07 -8.06 -99.18
CA ALA A 399 19.73 -7.36 -100.42
C ALA A 399 20.92 -7.22 -101.38
N THR A 400 22.14 -7.00 -100.87
CA THR A 400 23.36 -6.96 -101.69
C THR A 400 23.81 -8.35 -102.15
N ARG A 401 23.67 -9.40 -101.31
CA ARG A 401 23.81 -10.80 -101.76
C ARG A 401 22.84 -11.16 -102.88
N ALA A 402 21.57 -10.77 -102.77
CA ALA A 402 20.57 -11.03 -103.81
C ALA A 402 20.93 -10.34 -105.14
N ARG A 403 21.40 -9.08 -105.10
CA ARG A 403 21.93 -8.36 -106.27
C ARG A 403 23.18 -9.04 -106.86
N MET A 404 24.06 -9.58 -106.02
CA MET A 404 25.25 -10.31 -106.47
C MET A 404 24.88 -11.61 -107.19
N ASN A 405 23.99 -12.41 -106.62
CA ASN A 405 23.49 -13.65 -107.23
C ASN A 405 22.80 -13.39 -108.58
N GLU A 406 22.06 -12.29 -108.70
CA GLU A 406 21.43 -11.88 -109.97
C GLU A 406 22.46 -11.44 -111.02
N LEU A 407 23.52 -10.74 -110.63
CA LEU A 407 24.64 -10.42 -111.52
C LEU A 407 25.40 -11.68 -111.95
N GLU A 408 25.59 -12.67 -111.07
CA GLU A 408 26.17 -13.96 -111.43
C GLU A 408 25.27 -14.76 -112.38
N ARG A 409 23.95 -14.73 -112.19
CA ARG A 409 22.96 -15.34 -113.11
C ARG A 409 23.06 -14.71 -114.51
N LEU A 410 23.04 -13.38 -114.59
CA LEU A 410 23.17 -12.62 -115.84
C LEU A 410 24.52 -12.84 -116.52
N TYR A 411 25.62 -12.92 -115.75
CA TYR A 411 26.94 -13.27 -116.27
C TYR A 411 26.98 -14.70 -116.83
N GLY A 412 26.39 -15.66 -116.11
CA GLY A 412 26.25 -17.05 -116.55
C GLY A 412 25.44 -17.18 -117.84
N GLU A 413 24.37 -16.41 -117.99
CA GLU A 413 23.58 -16.34 -119.23
C GLU A 413 24.34 -15.68 -120.37
N SER A 414 25.03 -14.57 -120.13
CA SER A 414 25.92 -13.94 -121.11
C SER A 414 27.02 -14.90 -121.60
N LYS A 415 27.60 -15.70 -120.69
CA LYS A 415 28.56 -16.75 -121.02
C LYS A 415 27.95 -17.86 -121.87
N ARG A 416 26.76 -18.37 -121.51
CA ARG A 416 26.03 -19.38 -122.31
C ARG A 416 25.71 -18.86 -123.72
N TRP A 417 25.22 -17.62 -123.84
CA TRP A 417 24.97 -16.97 -125.13
C TRP A 417 26.24 -16.88 -125.98
N LYS A 418 27.39 -16.51 -125.37
CA LYS A 418 28.68 -16.48 -126.06
C LYS A 418 29.13 -17.87 -126.53
N GLU A 419 28.96 -18.90 -125.69
CA GLU A 419 29.25 -20.30 -126.06
C GLU A 419 28.35 -20.80 -127.20
N GLU A 420 27.06 -20.48 -127.18
CA GLU A 420 26.12 -20.91 -128.22
C GLU A 420 26.33 -20.16 -129.55
N MET A 421 26.71 -18.87 -129.50
CA MET A 421 27.14 -18.12 -130.68
C MET A 421 28.46 -18.63 -131.26
N LEU A 422 29.37 -19.13 -130.42
CA LEU A 422 30.58 -19.83 -130.87
C LEU A 422 30.22 -21.15 -131.56
N ARG A 423 29.39 -22.01 -130.95
CA ARG A 423 28.89 -23.26 -131.58
C ARG A 423 28.18 -22.99 -132.90
N SER A 424 27.33 -21.99 -132.95
CA SER A 424 26.61 -21.59 -134.17
C SER A 424 27.59 -21.11 -135.26
N SER A 425 28.62 -20.35 -134.89
CA SER A 425 29.69 -19.94 -135.81
C SER A 425 30.52 -21.12 -136.31
N GLU A 426 30.79 -22.11 -135.48
CA GLU A 426 31.51 -23.34 -135.84
C GLU A 426 30.67 -24.25 -136.74
N LEU A 427 29.36 -24.39 -136.46
CA LEU A 427 28.42 -25.10 -137.32
C LEU A 427 28.34 -24.44 -138.70
N LEU A 428 28.11 -23.13 -138.77
CA LEU A 428 28.09 -22.36 -140.03
C LEU A 428 29.41 -22.46 -140.81
N LYS A 429 30.57 -22.46 -140.13
CA LYS A 429 31.87 -22.73 -140.78
C LYS A 429 31.94 -24.15 -141.33
N SER A 430 31.42 -25.14 -140.59
CA SER A 430 31.39 -26.53 -141.02
C SER A 430 30.48 -26.73 -142.23
N GLU A 431 29.27 -26.16 -142.23
CA GLU A 431 28.32 -26.16 -143.33
C GLU A 431 28.88 -25.43 -144.54
N HIS A 432 29.50 -24.26 -144.36
CA HIS A 432 30.19 -23.55 -145.44
C HIS A 432 31.35 -24.39 -146.02
N SER A 433 32.10 -25.12 -145.19
CA SER A 433 33.15 -26.04 -145.66
C SER A 433 32.58 -27.28 -146.37
N GLN A 434 31.38 -27.73 -146.01
CA GLN A 434 30.68 -28.80 -146.73
C GLN A 434 30.14 -28.30 -148.07
N LEU A 435 29.52 -27.12 -148.11
CA LEU A 435 29.05 -26.47 -149.34
C LEU A 435 30.21 -26.13 -150.30
N GLN A 436 31.37 -25.71 -149.78
CA GLN A 436 32.58 -25.59 -150.59
C GLN A 436 33.05 -26.95 -151.16
N ARG A 437 32.86 -28.06 -150.43
CA ARG A 437 33.20 -29.41 -150.92
C ARG A 437 32.16 -29.95 -151.91
N THR A 438 30.87 -29.70 -151.71
CA THR A 438 29.85 -30.07 -152.71
C THR A 438 30.06 -29.24 -153.97
N HIS A 439 30.18 -27.91 -153.87
CA HIS A 439 30.49 -27.05 -155.02
C HIS A 439 31.83 -27.41 -155.70
N ALA A 440 32.85 -27.84 -154.95
CA ALA A 440 34.11 -28.32 -155.57
C ALA A 440 33.98 -29.71 -156.22
N ASN A 441 33.05 -30.54 -155.77
CA ASN A 441 32.74 -31.83 -156.40
C ASN A 441 31.79 -31.66 -157.59
N GLU A 442 30.81 -30.77 -157.49
CA GLU A 442 29.91 -30.32 -158.56
C GLU A 442 30.71 -29.59 -159.65
N SER A 443 31.68 -28.74 -159.31
CA SER A 443 32.59 -28.14 -160.31
C SER A 443 33.45 -29.18 -161.02
N LYS A 444 33.94 -30.22 -160.32
CA LYS A 444 34.66 -31.34 -160.95
C LYS A 444 33.74 -32.21 -161.79
N LEU A 445 32.52 -32.46 -161.31
CA LEU A 445 31.49 -33.17 -162.06
C LEU A 445 31.12 -32.38 -163.31
N HIS A 446 30.94 -31.07 -163.22
CA HIS A 446 30.71 -30.17 -164.34
C HIS A 446 31.92 -30.07 -165.29
N ASP A 447 33.18 -30.18 -164.84
CA ASP A 447 34.32 -30.29 -165.77
C ASP A 447 34.40 -31.68 -166.43
N VAL A 448 33.99 -32.76 -165.76
CA VAL A 448 33.78 -34.09 -166.37
C VAL A 448 32.61 -34.08 -167.35
N GLU A 449 31.49 -33.46 -167.01
CA GLU A 449 30.32 -33.27 -167.86
C GLU A 449 30.63 -32.32 -169.01
N LYS A 450 31.46 -31.29 -168.84
CA LYS A 450 31.89 -30.37 -169.91
C LYS A 450 32.88 -31.02 -170.86
N THR A 451 33.77 -31.89 -170.37
CA THR A 451 34.63 -32.71 -171.24
C THR A 451 33.84 -33.83 -171.92
N ALA A 452 32.84 -34.41 -171.24
CA ALA A 452 31.86 -35.30 -171.85
C ALA A 452 31.00 -34.56 -172.89
N LEU A 453 30.51 -33.35 -172.62
CA LEU A 453 29.70 -32.51 -173.52
C LEU A 453 30.53 -31.95 -174.69
N LEU A 454 31.84 -31.77 -174.55
CA LEU A 454 32.74 -31.45 -175.68
C LEU A 454 32.97 -32.64 -176.61
N ASN A 455 32.78 -33.86 -176.13
CA ASN A 455 32.76 -35.07 -176.96
C ASN A 455 31.34 -35.35 -177.48
N GLN A 456 30.32 -35.21 -176.64
CA GLN A 456 28.93 -35.35 -177.01
C GLN A 456 28.44 -34.23 -177.92
N LEU A 457 29.04 -33.03 -177.99
CA LEU A 457 28.69 -32.08 -179.06
C LEU A 457 28.99 -32.65 -180.46
N LYS A 458 30.02 -33.51 -180.57
CA LYS A 458 30.38 -34.24 -181.79
C LYS A 458 29.50 -35.48 -182.03
N GLU A 459 28.60 -35.80 -181.10
CA GLU A 459 27.66 -36.93 -181.18
C GLU A 459 26.18 -36.48 -181.11
N VAL A 460 25.88 -35.30 -180.59
CA VAL A 460 24.58 -34.62 -180.60
C VAL A 460 24.31 -34.05 -182.00
N GLU A 461 25.36 -33.68 -182.74
CA GLU A 461 25.33 -33.54 -184.20
C GLU A 461 24.76 -34.81 -184.90
N ARG A 462 24.83 -35.98 -184.24
CA ARG A 462 24.26 -37.25 -184.72
C ARG A 462 23.00 -37.69 -183.98
N PHE A 463 22.78 -37.22 -182.75
CA PHE A 463 21.70 -37.68 -181.86
C PHE A 463 20.81 -36.60 -181.20
N VAL A 464 20.65 -35.46 -181.87
CA VAL A 464 19.39 -34.66 -181.88
C VAL A 464 18.13 -35.52 -182.22
N LYS A 465 18.30 -36.79 -182.57
CA LYS A 465 17.31 -37.66 -183.19
C LYS A 465 16.27 -38.28 -182.24
N ILE A 466 16.61 -38.53 -180.97
CA ILE A 466 15.72 -39.11 -179.94
C ILE A 466 16.20 -38.56 -178.59
N GLN A 467 15.58 -37.52 -177.98
CA GLN A 467 14.34 -37.57 -177.18
C GLN A 467 14.49 -38.55 -175.98
N ALA A 468 14.58 -38.07 -174.73
CA ALA A 468 13.46 -37.62 -173.87
C ALA A 468 12.65 -38.80 -173.27
N GLN A 469 12.20 -38.80 -172.00
CA GLN A 469 12.38 -37.83 -170.90
C GLN A 469 12.12 -38.45 -169.51
N GLU A 470 12.32 -37.64 -168.46
CA GLU A 470 12.08 -37.78 -167.00
C GLU A 470 10.86 -38.62 -166.52
N ALA A 471 10.72 -39.19 -165.30
CA ALA A 471 11.37 -39.12 -163.96
C ALA A 471 10.67 -38.28 -162.84
N GLU A 472 10.15 -38.97 -161.80
CA GLU A 472 9.94 -38.55 -160.38
C GLU A 472 9.00 -37.33 -160.06
N LYS A 473 8.57 -36.95 -158.84
CA LYS A 473 8.66 -37.45 -157.42
C LYS A 473 7.41 -37.00 -156.59
N LYS A 474 7.35 -37.19 -155.24
CA LYS A 474 6.12 -37.02 -154.40
C LYS A 474 6.34 -36.73 -152.89
N ASP A 475 5.31 -36.16 -152.24
CA ASP A 475 4.91 -36.16 -150.80
C ASP A 475 5.56 -35.30 -149.69
N GLU A 476 4.72 -34.88 -148.72
CA GLU A 476 5.00 -34.31 -147.39
C GLU A 476 4.01 -34.85 -146.33
N LEU A 477 4.38 -34.93 -145.03
CA LEU A 477 3.58 -34.55 -143.84
C LEU A 477 4.10 -35.13 -142.50
N LYS A 478 4.15 -34.30 -141.44
CA LYS A 478 3.47 -34.47 -140.11
C LYS A 478 4.10 -33.59 -139.01
N GLN A 479 3.31 -32.73 -138.38
CA GLN A 479 3.70 -31.93 -137.22
C GLN A 479 2.47 -31.71 -136.32
N GLY A 480 2.41 -32.32 -135.13
CA GLY A 480 1.21 -32.22 -134.26
C GLY A 480 1.33 -32.73 -132.81
N PHE A 481 2.20 -33.69 -132.50
CA PHE A 481 2.21 -34.39 -131.19
C PHE A 481 3.01 -33.71 -130.05
N ARG A 482 3.34 -32.41 -130.12
CA ARG A 482 4.14 -31.72 -129.07
C ARG A 482 3.39 -30.72 -128.21
N THR A 483 2.29 -30.15 -128.69
CA THR A 483 1.63 -28.97 -128.06
C THR A 483 0.75 -29.29 -126.86
N GLU A 484 0.38 -30.55 -126.64
CA GLU A 484 -0.50 -30.96 -125.53
C GLU A 484 0.29 -31.25 -124.24
N ALA A 485 1.50 -31.81 -124.35
CA ALA A 485 2.36 -32.12 -123.21
C ALA A 485 2.80 -30.87 -122.42
N GLU A 486 3.02 -29.75 -123.11
CA GLU A 486 3.50 -28.50 -122.49
C GLU A 486 2.43 -27.70 -121.73
N LYS A 487 1.16 -28.13 -121.73
CA LYS A 487 0.10 -27.47 -120.95
C LYS A 487 -0.01 -28.06 -119.54
N MET A 488 -0.14 -29.37 -119.44
CA MET A 488 -0.21 -30.13 -118.17
C MET A 488 0.96 -29.80 -117.21
N GLY A 489 2.16 -29.54 -117.74
CA GLY A 489 3.34 -29.21 -116.92
C GLY A 489 3.32 -27.83 -116.25
N ARG A 490 2.50 -26.88 -116.74
CA ARG A 490 2.39 -25.52 -116.17
C ARG A 490 1.41 -25.46 -115.01
N GLU A 491 0.22 -26.06 -115.17
CA GLU A 491 -0.82 -26.11 -114.13
C GLU A 491 -0.32 -26.76 -112.82
N ILE A 492 0.65 -27.69 -112.90
CA ILE A 492 1.28 -28.34 -111.73
C ILE A 492 2.25 -27.40 -110.98
N HIS A 493 2.90 -26.45 -111.65
CA HIS A 493 3.75 -25.44 -111.01
C HIS A 493 2.92 -24.37 -110.32
N ASP A 494 1.92 -23.81 -111.01
CA ASP A 494 1.04 -22.75 -110.47
C ASP A 494 0.31 -23.21 -109.19
N LEU A 495 0.01 -24.52 -109.08
CA LEU A 495 -0.54 -25.14 -107.87
C LEU A 495 0.49 -25.30 -106.74
N HIS A 496 1.78 -25.55 -107.05
CA HIS A 496 2.85 -25.64 -106.04
C HIS A 496 3.15 -24.29 -105.39
N ASP A 497 3.34 -23.24 -106.19
CA ASP A 497 3.63 -21.90 -105.67
C ASP A 497 2.48 -21.38 -104.80
N ARG A 498 1.24 -21.69 -105.18
CA ARG A 498 0.04 -21.38 -104.38
C ARG A 498 -0.02 -22.14 -103.05
N ILE A 499 0.47 -23.38 -103.00
CA ILE A 499 0.60 -24.15 -101.75
C ILE A 499 1.69 -23.53 -100.87
N HIS A 500 2.84 -23.16 -101.43
CA HIS A 500 3.93 -22.53 -100.66
C HIS A 500 3.54 -21.16 -100.08
N ALA A 501 2.79 -20.34 -100.83
CA ALA A 501 2.24 -19.08 -100.32
C ALA A 501 1.29 -19.31 -99.13
N LEU A 502 0.36 -20.26 -99.23
CA LEU A 502 -0.57 -20.59 -98.14
C LEU A 502 0.16 -21.13 -96.89
N VAL A 503 1.21 -21.93 -97.06
CA VAL A 503 2.05 -22.40 -95.95
C VAL A 503 2.80 -21.25 -95.28
N ALA A 504 3.28 -20.25 -96.05
CA ALA A 504 3.92 -19.07 -95.48
C ALA A 504 2.94 -18.20 -94.67
N GLU A 505 1.71 -18.01 -95.17
CA GLU A 505 0.62 -17.29 -94.48
C GLU A 505 0.28 -17.97 -93.14
N VAL A 506 0.03 -19.28 -93.15
CA VAL A 506 -0.27 -20.08 -91.94
C VAL A 506 0.90 -20.06 -90.94
N ASN A 507 2.15 -20.08 -91.42
CA ASN A 507 3.36 -19.93 -90.60
C ASN A 507 3.58 -18.49 -90.09
N ARG A 508 2.81 -17.51 -90.56
CA ARG A 508 2.76 -16.14 -90.01
C ARG A 508 1.64 -16.01 -88.98
N GLU A 509 0.45 -16.51 -89.29
CA GLU A 509 -0.69 -16.54 -88.36
C GLU A 509 -0.40 -17.34 -87.09
N THR A 510 0.25 -18.51 -87.19
CA THR A 510 0.64 -19.30 -86.01
C THR A 510 1.64 -18.58 -85.10
N ARG A 511 2.61 -17.85 -85.67
CA ARG A 511 3.53 -17.02 -84.86
C ARG A 511 2.82 -15.85 -84.18
N LEU A 512 1.85 -15.22 -84.85
CA LEU A 512 1.01 -14.18 -84.24
C LEU A 512 0.10 -14.75 -83.14
N ARG A 513 -0.49 -15.95 -83.34
CA ARG A 513 -1.24 -16.65 -82.29
C ARG A 513 -0.40 -16.93 -81.07
N VAL A 514 0.80 -17.50 -81.22
CA VAL A 514 1.71 -17.78 -80.09
C VAL A 514 2.08 -16.49 -79.33
N GLY A 515 2.26 -15.36 -80.02
CA GLY A 515 2.44 -14.06 -79.39
C GLY A 515 1.23 -13.63 -78.54
N VAL A 516 0.03 -13.63 -79.14
CA VAL A 516 -1.22 -13.25 -78.47
C VAL A 516 -1.61 -14.23 -77.35
N GLU A 517 -1.31 -15.52 -77.49
CA GLU A 517 -1.50 -16.55 -76.46
C GLU A 517 -0.54 -16.34 -75.28
N MET A 518 0.70 -15.90 -75.53
CA MET A 518 1.65 -15.54 -74.48
C MET A 518 1.25 -14.24 -73.76
N GLU A 519 0.78 -13.22 -74.49
CA GLU A 519 0.24 -11.98 -73.90
C GLU A 519 -1.03 -12.26 -73.07
N LEU A 520 -1.95 -13.07 -73.61
CA LEU A 520 -3.16 -13.52 -72.90
C LEU A 520 -2.79 -14.29 -71.63
N LYS A 521 -1.77 -15.15 -71.68
CA LYS A 521 -1.29 -15.89 -70.51
C LYS A 521 -0.67 -14.95 -69.46
N MET A 522 0.19 -14.01 -69.85
CA MET A 522 0.73 -13.01 -68.92
C MET A 522 -0.38 -12.15 -68.29
N ALA A 523 -1.41 -11.80 -69.06
CA ALA A 523 -2.59 -11.11 -68.52
C ALA A 523 -3.39 -11.99 -67.56
N GLN A 524 -3.58 -13.28 -67.86
CA GLN A 524 -4.23 -14.24 -66.95
C GLN A 524 -3.44 -14.44 -65.65
N ASP A 525 -2.11 -14.56 -65.72
CA ASP A 525 -1.24 -14.70 -64.55
C ASP A 525 -1.28 -13.44 -63.67
N GLN A 526 -1.29 -12.24 -64.26
CA GLN A 526 -1.49 -10.97 -63.54
C GLN A 526 -2.89 -10.86 -62.91
N LEU A 527 -3.94 -11.28 -63.61
CA LEU A 527 -5.32 -11.25 -63.12
C LEU A 527 -5.50 -12.26 -61.97
N HIS A 528 -4.89 -13.44 -62.06
CA HIS A 528 -4.80 -14.39 -60.94
C HIS A 528 -4.08 -13.80 -59.73
N LEU A 529 -2.93 -13.14 -59.92
CA LEU A 529 -2.19 -12.49 -58.82
C LEU A 529 -3.00 -11.35 -58.18
N LEU A 530 -3.75 -10.57 -58.96
CA LEU A 530 -4.66 -9.56 -58.44
C LEU A 530 -5.84 -10.18 -57.68
N HIS A 531 -6.36 -11.32 -58.12
CA HIS A 531 -7.39 -12.07 -57.41
C HIS A 531 -6.88 -12.69 -56.10
N THR A 532 -5.69 -13.30 -56.06
CA THR A 532 -5.13 -13.82 -54.80
C THR A 532 -4.85 -12.69 -53.82
N ASN A 533 -4.20 -11.61 -54.25
CA ASN A 533 -3.94 -10.45 -53.39
C ASN A 533 -5.24 -9.82 -52.85
N SER A 534 -6.29 -9.75 -53.68
CA SER A 534 -7.62 -9.27 -53.24
C SER A 534 -8.30 -10.24 -52.27
N HIS A 535 -8.16 -11.55 -52.48
CA HIS A 535 -8.69 -12.58 -51.60
C HIS A 535 -7.98 -12.57 -50.23
N ASP A 536 -6.65 -12.45 -50.20
CA ASP A 536 -5.84 -12.39 -48.99
C ASP A 536 -6.13 -11.11 -48.18
N LEU A 537 -6.33 -9.97 -48.85
CA LEU A 537 -6.79 -8.73 -48.21
C LEU A 537 -8.19 -8.88 -47.62
N LEU A 538 -9.14 -9.49 -48.34
CA LEU A 538 -10.49 -9.75 -47.83
C LEU A 538 -10.47 -10.74 -46.66
N ALA A 539 -9.68 -11.81 -46.73
CA ALA A 539 -9.48 -12.77 -45.65
C ALA A 539 -8.86 -12.11 -44.39
N GLY A 540 -7.88 -11.21 -44.59
CA GLY A 540 -7.31 -10.38 -43.54
C GLY A 540 -8.35 -9.47 -42.89
N CYS A 541 -9.19 -8.79 -43.69
CA CYS A 541 -10.30 -7.96 -43.20
C CYS A 541 -11.35 -8.78 -42.43
N HIS A 542 -11.74 -9.95 -42.92
CA HIS A 542 -12.66 -10.85 -42.21
C HIS A 542 -12.07 -11.38 -40.89
N ALA A 543 -10.78 -11.72 -40.86
CA ALA A 543 -10.09 -12.15 -39.65
C ALA A 543 -9.95 -11.02 -38.62
N GLN A 544 -9.78 -9.77 -39.05
CA GLN A 544 -9.82 -8.59 -38.16
C GLN A 544 -11.24 -8.30 -37.66
N HIS A 545 -12.25 -8.36 -38.54
CA HIS A 545 -13.65 -8.16 -38.16
C HIS A 545 -14.10 -9.16 -37.10
N LYS A 546 -13.83 -10.45 -37.31
CA LYS A 546 -14.17 -11.51 -36.35
C LYS A 546 -13.50 -11.29 -34.99
N LYS A 547 -12.22 -10.89 -34.96
CA LYS A 547 -11.54 -10.54 -33.70
C LYS A 547 -12.22 -9.39 -32.96
N LEU A 548 -12.69 -8.37 -33.69
CA LEU A 548 -13.43 -7.25 -33.10
C LEU A 548 -14.82 -7.67 -32.60
N GLU A 549 -15.46 -8.65 -33.24
CA GLU A 549 -16.71 -9.26 -32.75
C GLU A 549 -16.47 -10.12 -31.48
N ASP A 550 -15.44 -10.97 -31.48
CA ASP A 550 -15.02 -11.77 -30.31
C ASP A 550 -14.65 -10.86 -29.11
N ASP A 551 -13.92 -9.76 -29.36
CA ASP A 551 -13.57 -8.74 -28.37
C ASP A 551 -14.82 -8.01 -27.84
N LYS A 552 -15.74 -7.61 -28.73
CA LYS A 552 -17.02 -6.98 -28.39
C LYS A 552 -17.89 -7.91 -27.53
N GLU A 553 -17.97 -9.19 -27.86
CA GLU A 553 -18.67 -10.18 -27.04
C GLU A 553 -18.04 -10.33 -25.66
N ARG A 554 -16.70 -10.35 -25.55
CA ARG A 554 -16.01 -10.40 -24.27
C ARG A 554 -16.34 -9.18 -23.40
N VAL A 555 -16.32 -7.98 -23.99
CA VAL A 555 -16.68 -6.74 -23.29
C VAL A 555 -18.14 -6.73 -22.86
N LEU A 556 -19.08 -7.19 -23.70
CA LEU A 556 -20.50 -7.31 -23.33
C LEU A 556 -20.72 -8.30 -22.17
N LYS A 557 -20.01 -9.44 -22.16
CA LYS A 557 -20.06 -10.42 -21.05
C LYS A 557 -19.49 -9.82 -19.75
N GLN A 558 -18.41 -9.03 -19.84
CA GLN A 558 -17.85 -8.30 -18.70
C GLN A 558 -18.79 -7.19 -18.17
N LEU A 559 -19.45 -6.44 -19.05
CA LEU A 559 -20.44 -5.42 -18.66
C LEU A 559 -21.67 -6.05 -18.01
N ALA A 560 -22.21 -7.14 -18.56
CA ALA A 560 -23.32 -7.88 -17.95
C ALA A 560 -22.97 -8.42 -16.55
N GLN A 561 -21.73 -8.91 -16.37
CA GLN A 561 -21.23 -9.28 -15.05
C GLN A 561 -21.15 -8.06 -14.12
N LEU A 562 -20.53 -6.94 -14.54
CA LEU A 562 -20.40 -5.73 -13.71
C LEU A 562 -21.76 -5.11 -13.34
N GLU A 563 -22.75 -5.16 -14.23
CA GLU A 563 -24.13 -4.76 -13.92
C GLU A 563 -24.77 -5.66 -12.86
N TYR A 564 -24.54 -6.98 -12.92
CA TYR A 564 -25.00 -7.92 -11.89
C TYR A 564 -24.27 -7.68 -10.56
N GLU A 565 -22.94 -7.46 -10.60
CA GLU A 565 -22.12 -7.11 -9.45
C GLU A 565 -22.66 -5.85 -8.74
N TYR A 566 -22.89 -4.77 -9.51
CA TYR A 566 -23.45 -3.51 -9.02
C TYR A 566 -24.88 -3.65 -8.45
N LYS A 567 -25.77 -4.38 -9.13
CA LYS A 567 -27.17 -4.55 -8.69
C LYS A 567 -27.26 -5.27 -7.34
N ARG A 568 -26.41 -6.27 -7.10
CA ARG A 568 -26.34 -6.99 -5.81
C ARG A 568 -25.79 -6.09 -4.69
N GLU A 569 -24.70 -5.38 -4.94
CA GLU A 569 -24.10 -4.46 -3.97
C GLU A 569 -25.03 -3.29 -3.60
N HIS A 570 -25.72 -2.71 -4.58
CA HIS A 570 -26.72 -1.66 -4.35
C HIS A 570 -27.92 -2.17 -3.55
N HIS A 571 -28.38 -3.40 -3.83
CA HIS A 571 -29.42 -4.07 -3.05
C HIS A 571 -29.01 -4.26 -1.60
N GLY A 572 -27.78 -4.73 -1.34
CA GLY A 572 -27.22 -4.86 0.01
C GLY A 572 -27.13 -3.54 0.77
N LYS A 573 -26.65 -2.47 0.12
CA LYS A 573 -26.64 -1.12 0.70
C LYS A 573 -28.05 -0.61 1.02
N THR A 574 -29.03 -0.92 0.16
CA THR A 574 -30.44 -0.56 0.39
C THR A 574 -31.05 -1.32 1.56
N GLN A 575 -30.81 -2.64 1.67
CA GLN A 575 -31.29 -3.43 2.82
C GLN A 575 -30.65 -2.95 4.13
N LEU A 576 -29.33 -2.71 4.15
CA LEU A 576 -28.64 -2.15 5.33
C LEU A 576 -29.23 -0.79 5.74
N LEU A 577 -29.43 0.13 4.79
CA LEU A 577 -30.07 1.42 5.08
C LEU A 577 -31.50 1.26 5.61
N GLN A 578 -32.28 0.29 5.13
CA GLN A 578 -33.58 -0.01 5.74
C GLN A 578 -33.42 -0.47 7.20
N LEU A 579 -32.48 -1.36 7.52
CA LEU A 579 -32.26 -1.80 8.90
C LEU A 579 -31.83 -0.66 9.85
N TYR A 580 -31.08 0.33 9.35
CA TYR A 580 -30.73 1.53 10.13
C TYR A 580 -31.87 2.54 10.30
N PHE A 581 -32.79 2.66 9.33
CA PHE A 581 -33.73 3.78 9.26
C PHE A 581 -35.23 3.43 9.32
N THR A 582 -35.66 2.16 9.32
CA THR A 582 -37.09 1.83 9.49
C THR A 582 -37.52 1.88 10.96
N VAL A 583 -38.11 3.01 11.37
CA VAL A 583 -38.57 3.30 12.74
C VAL A 583 -39.87 2.56 13.09
N GLY A 584 -39.83 1.22 13.18
CA GLY A 584 -40.99 0.43 13.62
C GLY A 584 -40.78 -1.08 13.62
N ASP A 585 -40.78 -1.66 14.83
CA ASP A 585 -41.04 -3.07 15.18
C ASP A 585 -40.50 -4.18 14.25
N ARG A 586 -39.33 -3.96 13.64
CA ARG A 586 -38.60 -5.01 12.94
C ARG A 586 -37.73 -5.80 13.91
N HIS A 587 -38.35 -6.80 14.53
CA HIS A 587 -37.68 -7.85 15.30
C HIS A 587 -36.79 -8.75 14.40
N GLN A 588 -36.91 -8.65 13.07
CA GLN A 588 -36.16 -9.46 12.10
C GLN A 588 -35.39 -8.59 11.12
N GLY A 589 -34.10 -8.88 10.95
CA GLY A 589 -33.22 -8.27 9.96
C GLY A 589 -33.04 -9.19 8.76
N ASN A 590 -33.38 -8.70 7.57
CA ASN A 590 -33.11 -9.37 6.30
C ASN A 590 -31.88 -8.73 5.66
N LEU A 591 -30.90 -9.56 5.28
CA LEU A 591 -29.70 -9.24 4.51
C LEU A 591 -29.39 -10.35 3.49
N VAL A 592 -30.41 -11.05 3.00
CA VAL A 592 -30.29 -12.12 2.00
C VAL A 592 -29.77 -11.57 0.68
N GLU A 593 -28.84 -12.30 0.05
CA GLU A 593 -28.21 -11.98 -1.24
C GLU A 593 -27.57 -10.57 -1.33
N CYS A 594 -27.27 -9.95 -0.19
CA CYS A 594 -26.74 -8.59 -0.07
C CYS A 594 -25.25 -8.44 -0.43
N TRP A 595 -24.61 -9.55 -0.84
CA TRP A 595 -23.22 -9.60 -1.29
C TRP A 595 -22.15 -9.22 -0.26
N LEU A 596 -22.53 -9.25 1.02
CA LEU A 596 -21.69 -8.99 2.18
C LEU A 596 -20.55 -10.00 2.27
N SER A 597 -19.39 -9.52 2.70
CA SER A 597 -18.15 -10.26 2.89
C SER A 597 -17.60 -10.03 4.30
N ASP A 598 -16.49 -10.70 4.65
CA ASP A 598 -15.93 -10.64 6.00
C ASP A 598 -15.49 -9.23 6.44
N SER A 599 -15.20 -8.32 5.49
CA SER A 599 -14.91 -6.90 5.77
C SER A 599 -16.15 -6.05 6.06
N ASP A 600 -17.34 -6.53 5.69
CA ASP A 600 -18.60 -5.81 5.87
C ASP A 600 -19.26 -6.15 7.21
N LEU A 601 -19.01 -7.36 7.72
CA LEU A 601 -19.53 -7.84 9.01
C LEU A 601 -19.26 -6.89 10.20
N PRO A 602 -18.08 -6.26 10.36
CA PRO A 602 -17.87 -5.27 11.44
C PRO A 602 -18.84 -4.08 11.40
N THR A 603 -19.31 -3.70 10.21
CA THR A 603 -20.32 -2.64 10.02
C THR A 603 -21.71 -3.16 10.38
N VAL A 604 -22.06 -4.37 9.94
CA VAL A 604 -23.33 -5.04 10.30
C VAL A 604 -23.44 -5.25 11.82
N VAL A 605 -22.37 -5.72 12.46
CA VAL A 605 -22.27 -5.90 13.93
C VAL A 605 -22.49 -4.57 14.65
N ARG A 606 -21.80 -3.50 14.21
CA ARG A 606 -21.96 -2.15 14.80
C ARG A 606 -23.37 -1.61 14.61
N GLY A 607 -24.00 -1.88 13.46
CA GLY A 607 -25.39 -1.49 13.20
C GLY A 607 -26.38 -2.18 14.13
N ILE A 608 -26.33 -3.51 14.23
CA ILE A 608 -27.24 -4.28 15.07
C ILE A 608 -27.02 -3.97 16.58
N GLN A 609 -25.78 -3.70 16.99
CA GLN A 609 -25.47 -3.24 18.35
C GLN A 609 -25.96 -1.81 18.64
N GLY A 610 -26.28 -1.01 17.62
CA GLY A 610 -26.83 0.34 17.74
C GLY A 610 -28.36 0.43 17.68
N LEU A 611 -29.07 -0.70 17.54
CA LEU A 611 -30.54 -0.72 17.53
C LEU A 611 -31.12 -0.56 18.94
N GLU A 612 -32.18 0.25 19.09
CA GLU A 612 -32.86 0.47 20.37
C GLU A 612 -33.54 -0.80 20.92
N LYS A 613 -34.06 -1.64 20.02
CA LYS A 613 -34.61 -2.97 20.32
C LYS A 613 -33.68 -4.05 19.78
N PRO A 614 -33.35 -5.10 20.54
CA PRO A 614 -32.44 -6.14 20.08
C PRO A 614 -33.14 -7.12 19.13
N LEU A 615 -32.40 -7.59 18.13
CA LEU A 615 -32.92 -8.35 16.99
C LEU A 615 -33.17 -9.83 17.34
N GLU A 616 -34.34 -10.38 16.99
CA GLU A 616 -34.72 -11.79 17.23
C GLU A 616 -34.27 -12.73 16.10
N ALA A 617 -34.19 -12.25 14.86
CA ALA A 617 -33.63 -13.03 13.75
C ALA A 617 -32.80 -12.17 12.80
N LEU A 618 -31.69 -12.72 12.29
CA LEU A 618 -30.88 -12.13 11.22
C LEU A 618 -30.68 -13.15 10.10
N ASP A 619 -31.10 -12.78 8.89
CA ASP A 619 -30.96 -13.61 7.69
C ASP A 619 -29.84 -13.09 6.79
N LEU A 620 -28.69 -13.78 6.79
CA LEU A 620 -27.48 -13.49 6.00
C LEU A 620 -27.28 -14.49 4.85
N ARG A 621 -28.33 -15.16 4.38
CA ARG A 621 -28.18 -16.19 3.33
C ARG A 621 -27.61 -15.68 2.01
N SER A 622 -26.92 -16.58 1.31
CA SER A 622 -26.44 -16.37 -0.06
C SER A 622 -25.48 -15.17 -0.19
N ASN A 623 -24.67 -14.94 0.86
CA ASN A 623 -23.63 -13.91 0.93
C ASN A 623 -22.23 -14.53 0.71
N ARG A 624 -21.16 -13.77 0.97
CA ARG A 624 -19.75 -14.13 0.74
C ARG A 624 -18.95 -14.21 2.04
N ILE A 625 -19.59 -14.64 3.13
CA ILE A 625 -18.97 -14.82 4.45
C ILE A 625 -18.11 -16.09 4.44
N THR A 626 -16.91 -16.03 4.99
CA THR A 626 -15.98 -17.16 5.14
C THR A 626 -15.64 -17.46 6.60
N ASP A 627 -14.77 -18.43 6.85
CA ASP A 627 -14.21 -18.74 8.18
C ASP A 627 -13.63 -17.49 8.87
N ASN A 628 -13.05 -16.56 8.11
CA ASN A 628 -12.50 -15.31 8.67
C ASN A 628 -13.59 -14.38 9.24
N GLY A 629 -14.83 -14.49 8.77
CA GLY A 629 -15.99 -13.76 9.27
C GLY A 629 -16.56 -14.30 10.58
N VAL A 630 -16.30 -15.57 10.92
CA VAL A 630 -16.83 -16.26 12.11
C VAL A 630 -16.53 -15.50 13.40
N LYS A 631 -15.36 -14.86 13.51
CA LYS A 631 -14.99 -14.02 14.66
C LYS A 631 -15.92 -12.81 14.86
N TYR A 632 -16.42 -12.21 13.77
CA TYR A 632 -17.38 -11.09 13.83
C TYR A 632 -18.81 -11.59 14.07
N LEU A 633 -19.16 -12.77 13.58
CA LEU A 633 -20.42 -13.44 13.93
C LEU A 633 -20.46 -13.80 15.42
N LEU A 634 -19.37 -14.28 16.00
CA LEU A 634 -19.25 -14.48 17.45
C LEU A 634 -19.34 -13.16 18.24
N GLN A 635 -18.82 -12.04 17.69
CA GLN A 635 -18.99 -10.71 18.28
C GLN A 635 -20.45 -10.21 18.21
N LEU A 636 -21.21 -10.58 17.18
CA LEU A 636 -22.66 -10.35 17.09
C LEU A 636 -23.39 -11.14 18.19
N LEU A 637 -23.13 -12.43 18.29
CA LEU A 637 -23.82 -13.36 19.20
C LEU A 637 -23.45 -13.13 20.68
N LYS A 638 -22.31 -12.48 20.95
CA LYS A 638 -21.90 -11.98 22.27
C LYS A 638 -22.65 -10.71 22.71
N SER A 639 -23.42 -10.07 21.83
CA SER A 639 -24.21 -8.87 22.18
C SER A 639 -25.50 -9.23 22.95
N ARG A 640 -26.31 -8.23 23.31
CA ARG A 640 -27.34 -8.31 24.36
C ARG A 640 -28.53 -9.27 24.13
N ASN A 641 -28.57 -10.09 23.08
CA ASN A 641 -29.74 -10.93 22.78
C ASN A 641 -29.41 -12.44 22.69
N PRO A 642 -29.69 -13.26 23.73
CA PRO A 642 -29.46 -14.70 23.71
C PRO A 642 -30.45 -15.50 22.84
N LYS A 643 -31.39 -14.81 22.17
CA LYS A 643 -32.46 -15.40 21.35
C LYS A 643 -32.30 -15.17 19.84
N LEU A 644 -31.16 -14.65 19.38
CA LEU A 644 -30.94 -14.33 17.98
C LEU A 644 -30.86 -15.60 17.10
N ALA A 645 -31.87 -15.82 16.27
CA ALA A 645 -31.85 -16.81 15.20
C ALA A 645 -31.02 -16.28 14.00
N LEU A 646 -29.85 -16.86 13.76
CA LEU A 646 -28.90 -16.40 12.73
C LEU A 646 -28.87 -17.39 11.55
N ASN A 647 -29.31 -16.96 10.37
CA ASN A 647 -29.28 -17.79 9.16
C ASN A 647 -28.09 -17.42 8.27
N LEU A 648 -27.25 -18.39 7.95
CA LEU A 648 -26.01 -18.26 7.17
C LEU A 648 -25.98 -19.21 5.96
N GLN A 649 -27.10 -19.84 5.57
CA GLN A 649 -27.11 -20.78 4.43
C GLN A 649 -26.49 -20.18 3.15
N GLU A 650 -25.93 -21.04 2.30
CA GLU A 650 -25.34 -20.65 0.99
C GLU A 650 -24.19 -19.62 1.07
N ASN A 651 -23.49 -19.56 2.20
CA ASN A 651 -22.23 -18.81 2.35
C ASN A 651 -21.01 -19.72 2.08
N TYR A 652 -19.81 -19.20 2.34
CA TYR A 652 -18.51 -19.81 2.02
C TYR A 652 -17.78 -20.31 3.28
N ILE A 653 -18.50 -20.49 4.39
CA ILE A 653 -17.99 -21.03 5.65
C ILE A 653 -17.67 -22.53 5.44
N SER A 654 -16.52 -22.98 5.94
CA SER A 654 -16.06 -24.38 5.85
C SER A 654 -16.46 -25.19 7.09
N PRO A 655 -16.27 -26.52 7.09
CA PRO A 655 -16.44 -27.33 8.29
C PRO A 655 -15.49 -26.93 9.44
N GLN A 656 -14.40 -26.19 9.16
CA GLN A 656 -13.53 -25.62 10.19
C GLN A 656 -14.13 -24.34 10.78
N GLY A 657 -14.72 -23.45 9.96
CA GLY A 657 -15.44 -22.27 10.43
C GLY A 657 -16.67 -22.63 11.29
N VAL A 658 -17.43 -23.65 10.89
CA VAL A 658 -18.58 -24.16 11.69
C VAL A 658 -18.11 -24.69 13.07
N ARG A 659 -16.96 -25.39 13.12
CA ARG A 659 -16.34 -25.83 14.40
C ARG A 659 -15.84 -24.66 15.26
N GLN A 660 -15.28 -23.62 14.65
CA GLN A 660 -14.87 -22.39 15.37
C GLN A 660 -16.09 -21.64 15.94
N LEU A 661 -17.18 -21.57 15.17
CA LEU A 661 -18.44 -20.95 15.60
C LEU A 661 -19.06 -21.71 16.78
N ALA A 662 -19.08 -23.04 16.72
CA ALA A 662 -19.51 -23.87 17.84
C ALA A 662 -18.62 -23.71 19.08
N SER A 663 -17.29 -23.85 18.94
CA SER A 663 -16.37 -23.71 20.08
C SER A 663 -16.40 -22.31 20.71
N GLY A 664 -16.63 -21.26 19.91
CA GLY A 664 -16.85 -19.91 20.39
C GLY A 664 -18.16 -19.75 21.18
N LEU A 665 -19.22 -20.44 20.79
CA LEU A 665 -20.50 -20.47 21.51
C LEU A 665 -20.43 -21.31 22.81
N GLU A 666 -19.67 -22.43 22.82
CA GLU A 666 -19.35 -23.17 24.05
C GLU A 666 -18.57 -22.27 25.03
N ALA A 667 -17.61 -21.48 24.54
CA ALA A 667 -16.84 -20.52 25.33
C ALA A 667 -17.67 -19.32 25.83
N LEU A 668 -18.83 -19.04 25.22
CA LEU A 668 -19.83 -18.09 25.72
C LEU A 668 -20.79 -18.71 26.76
N GLY A 669 -20.67 -20.01 27.05
CA GLY A 669 -21.43 -20.72 28.07
C GLY A 669 -22.68 -21.45 27.56
N HIS A 670 -22.89 -21.53 26.25
CA HIS A 670 -24.03 -22.25 25.67
C HIS A 670 -23.75 -23.76 25.60
N THR A 671 -24.78 -24.58 25.86
CA THR A 671 -24.72 -26.03 25.57
C THR A 671 -25.13 -26.24 24.11
N ILE A 672 -24.30 -26.95 23.33
CA ILE A 672 -24.46 -27.04 21.88
C ILE A 672 -24.86 -28.44 21.42
N VAL A 673 -25.75 -28.47 20.43
CA VAL A 673 -26.07 -29.61 19.57
C VAL A 673 -25.82 -29.20 18.12
N ILE A 674 -25.20 -30.06 17.29
CA ILE A 674 -25.00 -29.81 15.86
C ILE A 674 -25.63 -30.92 15.02
N HIS A 675 -26.60 -30.56 14.18
CA HIS A 675 -27.33 -31.45 13.29
C HIS A 675 -27.44 -30.82 11.89
N GLU A 676 -26.92 -31.51 10.86
CA GLU A 676 -27.01 -31.13 9.43
C GLU A 676 -26.55 -29.69 9.09
N GLY A 677 -25.62 -29.14 9.89
CA GLY A 677 -25.12 -27.76 9.77
C GLY A 677 -25.92 -26.72 10.57
N ARG A 678 -27.01 -27.12 11.26
CA ARG A 678 -27.68 -26.30 12.27
C ARG A 678 -26.98 -26.46 13.62
N ILE A 679 -26.58 -25.35 14.21
CA ILE A 679 -26.01 -25.25 15.57
C ILE A 679 -27.14 -24.74 16.48
N GLU A 680 -27.57 -25.57 17.42
CA GLU A 680 -28.57 -25.22 18.43
C GLU A 680 -27.86 -25.03 19.78
N ALA A 681 -28.06 -23.86 20.38
CA ALA A 681 -27.26 -23.35 21.50
C ALA A 681 -28.16 -22.77 22.62
N GLY A 682 -29.14 -23.56 23.06
CA GLY A 682 -30.20 -23.12 23.97
C GLY A 682 -31.35 -22.48 23.20
N GLU A 683 -31.73 -21.24 23.54
CA GLU A 683 -32.69 -20.44 22.75
C GLU A 683 -32.07 -19.83 21.48
N LEU A 684 -30.75 -19.94 21.32
CA LEU A 684 -29.99 -19.46 20.16
C LEU A 684 -29.92 -20.54 19.07
N VAL A 685 -30.20 -20.16 17.82
CA VAL A 685 -30.14 -21.07 16.66
C VAL A 685 -29.30 -20.44 15.57
N VAL A 686 -28.30 -21.16 15.06
CA VAL A 686 -27.48 -20.71 13.93
C VAL A 686 -27.51 -21.75 12.82
N ASP A 687 -28.03 -21.40 11.65
CA ASP A 687 -28.14 -22.31 10.51
C ASP A 687 -27.01 -22.08 9.50
N THR A 688 -26.12 -23.07 9.33
CA THR A 688 -25.03 -23.05 8.35
C THR A 688 -25.17 -24.13 7.26
N SER A 689 -26.36 -24.72 7.10
CA SER A 689 -26.62 -25.69 6.02
C SER A 689 -26.39 -25.08 4.62
N ASN A 690 -26.16 -25.90 3.60
CA ASN A 690 -25.76 -25.49 2.24
C ASN A 690 -24.48 -24.61 2.12
N ASN A 691 -23.69 -24.44 3.18
CA ASN A 691 -22.31 -23.94 3.09
C ASN A 691 -21.36 -25.06 2.59
N LYS A 692 -20.16 -24.68 2.13
CA LYS A 692 -19.11 -25.61 1.66
C LYS A 692 -18.89 -26.77 2.64
N ASP A 693 -19.36 -27.96 2.27
CA ASP A 693 -19.20 -29.23 3.00
C ASP A 693 -19.74 -29.26 4.46
N ALA A 694 -20.47 -28.22 4.89
CA ALA A 694 -20.92 -28.04 6.28
C ALA A 694 -21.93 -29.10 6.76
N ALA A 695 -22.72 -29.67 5.85
CA ALA A 695 -23.77 -30.65 6.13
C ALA A 695 -23.24 -31.98 6.73
N ILE A 696 -21.92 -32.25 6.66
CA ILE A 696 -21.29 -33.49 7.11
C ILE A 696 -21.02 -33.48 8.64
N LEU A 697 -21.23 -32.35 9.33
CA LEU A 697 -20.93 -32.20 10.75
C LEU A 697 -22.09 -32.65 11.66
N VAL A 698 -21.90 -33.80 12.31
CA VAL A 698 -22.64 -34.22 13.50
C VAL A 698 -21.72 -34.14 14.71
N TYR A 699 -22.15 -33.48 15.79
CA TYR A 699 -21.42 -33.41 17.05
C TYR A 699 -22.37 -33.64 18.23
N VAL A 700 -21.96 -34.53 19.14
CA VAL A 700 -22.70 -34.93 20.34
C VAL A 700 -21.82 -34.63 21.56
N PRO A 701 -22.29 -33.89 22.57
CA PRO A 701 -21.45 -33.39 23.65
C PRO A 701 -20.99 -34.52 24.60
N PRO A 702 -19.69 -34.58 24.98
CA PRO A 702 -19.18 -35.54 25.96
C PRO A 702 -19.44 -35.09 27.42
N PRO A 703 -19.58 -36.03 28.37
CA PRO A 703 -19.82 -35.71 29.78
C PRO A 703 -18.58 -35.15 30.50
N VAL A 704 -18.78 -34.11 31.31
CA VAL A 704 -17.72 -33.40 32.05
C VAL A 704 -17.21 -34.20 33.27
N LYS A 705 -15.88 -34.34 33.44
CA LYS A 705 -15.18 -34.31 34.76
C LYS A 705 -13.63 -34.36 34.75
N SER A 706 -13.05 -33.46 35.57
CA SER A 706 -11.80 -33.56 36.38
C SER A 706 -10.43 -33.97 35.78
N LYS A 707 -9.41 -33.12 36.06
CA LYS A 707 -7.96 -33.44 36.07
C LYS A 707 -7.62 -34.46 37.19
N PRO A 708 -6.51 -35.25 37.12
CA PRO A 708 -5.27 -34.81 37.81
C PRO A 708 -3.89 -35.32 37.30
N LYS A 709 -2.85 -34.52 37.61
CA LYS A 709 -1.45 -34.86 38.00
C LYS A 709 -0.43 -35.56 37.05
N LYS A 710 0.61 -34.78 36.73
CA LYS A 710 2.06 -35.04 36.48
C LYS A 710 2.65 -36.46 36.68
N ALA A 711 3.51 -36.85 35.74
CA ALA A 711 4.72 -37.69 35.92
C ALA A 711 5.88 -37.12 35.06
N LYS A 712 7.09 -37.72 35.08
CA LYS A 712 8.36 -37.05 34.70
C LYS A 712 9.33 -37.86 33.82
N ASP A 713 10.14 -37.13 33.05
CA ASP A 713 11.49 -37.41 32.50
C ASP A 713 11.79 -38.73 31.74
N LYS A 714 12.22 -38.62 30.46
CA LYS A 714 13.64 -38.76 30.03
C LYS A 714 13.85 -38.64 28.50
N ILE A 715 15.07 -38.23 28.11
CA ILE A 715 15.62 -38.19 26.74
C ILE A 715 16.96 -38.94 26.75
N PRO A 716 17.26 -39.80 25.76
CA PRO A 716 18.39 -39.58 24.82
C PRO A 716 17.87 -39.63 23.36
N ALA A 717 18.20 -38.69 22.46
CA ALA A 717 19.51 -38.37 21.85
C ALA A 717 19.75 -39.13 20.52
N LYS A 718 20.14 -38.39 19.47
CA LYS A 718 20.54 -38.95 18.16
C LYS A 718 21.86 -39.74 18.27
N PRO A 719 22.18 -40.58 17.27
CA PRO A 719 23.25 -40.13 16.38
C PRO A 719 22.94 -40.27 14.87
N ASP A 720 23.60 -39.41 14.12
CA ASP A 720 23.81 -39.33 12.67
C ASP A 720 25.08 -38.43 12.54
N PRO A 721 25.97 -38.54 11.54
CA PRO A 721 25.76 -39.16 10.23
C PRO A 721 26.97 -39.90 9.59
N LEU A 722 26.78 -40.27 8.30
CA LEU A 722 27.77 -40.48 7.22
C LEU A 722 28.64 -41.77 7.17
N GLN A 723 28.63 -42.37 5.96
CA GLN A 723 29.65 -43.23 5.31
C GLN A 723 29.95 -44.58 5.99
N ASP A 724 29.79 -45.75 5.37
CA ASP A 724 30.19 -46.13 4.00
C ASP A 724 29.01 -46.36 3.02
N ILE A 725 29.01 -45.89 1.77
CA ILE A 725 29.99 -46.00 0.66
C ILE A 725 29.96 -47.38 -0.02
N TYR A 726 29.07 -47.51 -1.02
CA TYR A 726 29.28 -48.08 -2.38
C TYR A 726 27.89 -48.28 -3.04
N GLY A 727 27.43 -47.44 -3.97
CA GLY A 727 27.94 -46.15 -4.44
C GLY A 727 27.37 -45.77 -5.82
N VAL A 728 27.45 -44.48 -6.17
CA VAL A 728 27.31 -43.91 -7.54
C VAL A 728 25.91 -44.12 -8.16
N ASP A 729 25.03 -43.10 -8.20
CA ASP A 729 25.04 -41.96 -9.14
C ASP A 729 24.88 -42.40 -10.63
N LEU A 730 24.25 -41.63 -11.50
CA LEU A 730 24.01 -40.19 -11.51
C LEU A 730 22.68 -39.86 -12.23
N VAL A 731 21.92 -38.88 -11.72
CA VAL A 731 20.98 -37.96 -12.43
C VAL A 731 20.16 -38.56 -13.62
N GLN A 732 18.81 -38.60 -13.61
CA GLN A 732 17.96 -37.45 -13.29
C GLN A 732 16.57 -37.81 -12.75
N THR A 733 16.36 -37.34 -11.53
CA THR A 733 15.14 -36.72 -10.99
C THR A 733 13.98 -36.34 -11.95
N LEU A 734 12.76 -36.68 -11.49
CA LEU A 734 11.53 -35.82 -11.46
C LEU A 734 10.78 -35.55 -12.80
N MET A 735 9.45 -35.71 -12.93
CA MET A 735 8.41 -36.23 -12.01
C MET A 735 7.30 -36.98 -12.78
N GLU A 736 6.64 -37.93 -12.12
CA GLU A 736 5.27 -38.31 -12.50
C GLU A 736 4.21 -37.49 -11.73
N LYS A 737 3.19 -37.06 -12.49
CA LYS A 737 1.78 -36.89 -12.13
C LYS A 737 1.40 -36.97 -10.63
N SER A 738 0.77 -35.91 -10.12
CA SER A 738 -0.70 -35.96 -9.93
C SER A 738 -1.29 -34.59 -9.56
N THR A 739 -2.60 -34.46 -9.75
CA THR A 739 -3.43 -33.26 -9.50
C THR A 739 -3.64 -33.02 -8.00
N PRO A 740 -3.90 -31.77 -7.57
CA PRO A 740 -5.32 -31.39 -7.37
C PRO A 740 -5.67 -29.91 -7.67
N GLN A 741 -7.00 -29.66 -7.69
CA GLN A 741 -7.77 -28.46 -7.28
C GLN A 741 -7.17 -27.04 -7.49
N LYS A 742 -7.77 -26.11 -8.25
CA LYS A 742 -9.12 -25.46 -8.15
C LYS A 742 -9.16 -24.30 -7.12
N LYS A 743 -9.49 -23.08 -7.60
CA LYS A 743 -9.73 -21.81 -6.86
C LYS A 743 -8.47 -21.16 -6.25
N GLU A 744 -8.38 -19.84 -6.03
CA GLU A 744 -9.26 -18.68 -6.33
C GLU A 744 -8.34 -17.44 -6.59
N THR A 745 -8.67 -16.52 -7.50
CA THR A 745 -9.18 -15.14 -7.22
C THR A 745 -8.67 -14.45 -5.94
N LYS A 746 -8.42 -13.14 -5.88
CA LYS A 746 -8.69 -12.05 -6.84
C LYS A 746 -7.77 -10.85 -6.49
N ASN A 747 -7.40 -10.08 -7.52
CA ASN A 747 -7.56 -8.63 -7.59
C ASN A 747 -7.44 -7.72 -6.33
N GLN A 748 -6.61 -6.67 -6.48
CA GLN A 748 -7.02 -5.24 -6.37
C GLN A 748 -7.21 -4.64 -4.95
N THR A 749 -7.16 -3.30 -4.70
CA THR A 749 -6.96 -2.10 -5.57
C THR A 749 -6.60 -0.84 -4.76
N ASN A 750 -5.97 0.14 -5.43
CA ASN A 750 -6.23 1.60 -5.28
C ASN A 750 -5.85 2.29 -3.93
N GLN A 751 -5.83 3.63 -3.80
CA GLN A 751 -6.19 4.71 -4.76
C GLN A 751 -5.28 5.96 -4.67
N SER A 752 -5.39 6.85 -5.65
CA SER A 752 -4.71 8.16 -5.74
C SER A 752 -5.38 9.25 -4.87
N PRO A 753 -4.87 10.50 -4.88
CA PRO A 753 -5.55 11.50 -5.74
C PRO A 753 -4.66 12.58 -6.42
N ARG A 754 -5.15 13.06 -7.58
CA ARG A 754 -5.10 14.44 -8.18
C ARG A 754 -4.01 15.40 -7.64
N GLY A 755 -3.11 16.03 -8.43
CA GLY A 755 -3.21 16.68 -9.76
C GLY A 755 -2.57 18.12 -9.64
N PRO A 756 -2.51 19.01 -10.67
CA PRO A 756 -2.93 18.94 -12.09
C PRO A 756 -1.84 19.46 -13.11
N LEU A 757 -2.26 19.82 -14.35
CA LEU A 757 -1.60 20.68 -15.38
C LEU A 757 -0.48 20.11 -16.31
N SER A 758 -0.91 19.57 -17.47
CA SER A 758 -0.79 20.12 -18.86
C SER A 758 0.42 20.99 -19.30
N PRO A 759 0.80 21.07 -20.62
CA PRO A 759 0.32 20.38 -21.83
C PRO A 759 1.43 19.71 -22.70
N ARG A 760 1.07 19.10 -23.84
CA ARG A 760 2.02 18.82 -24.95
C ARG A 760 1.46 19.24 -26.33
N ALA A 761 2.25 20.07 -27.02
CA ALA A 761 2.32 20.42 -28.44
C ALA A 761 1.12 20.19 -29.41
N ALA A 762 0.75 21.32 -30.04
CA ALA A 762 0.40 21.49 -31.46
C ALA A 762 1.22 20.66 -32.48
N SER A 763 0.84 20.44 -33.75
CA SER A 763 -0.43 20.68 -34.47
C SER A 763 -0.36 20.20 -35.94
N LEU A 764 -1.48 19.69 -36.49
CA LEU A 764 -1.94 19.89 -37.89
C LEU A 764 -1.01 19.41 -39.05
N PRO A 765 -1.44 19.50 -40.35
CA PRO A 765 -2.79 19.68 -40.89
C PRO A 765 -3.23 18.54 -41.85
N LYS A 766 -4.51 18.55 -42.21
CA LYS A 766 -4.97 18.27 -43.59
C LYS A 766 -5.99 19.36 -43.99
N LEU A 767 -6.22 19.49 -45.30
CA LEU A 767 -7.27 20.33 -45.91
C LEU A 767 -8.67 19.88 -45.46
#